data_AF-A0A673USG2-F1
#
_entry.id   AF-A0A673USG2-F1
#
_cell.length_a   1.000
_cell.length_b   1.000
_cell.length_c   1.000
_cell.angle_alpha   90.00
_cell.angle_beta   90.00
_cell.angle_gamma   90.00
#
_symmetry.space_group_name_H-M   'P 1'
#
loop_
_entity.id
_entity.type
_entity.pdbx_description
1 polymer ?
#
loop_
_entity_poly.entity_id
_entity_poly.type
_entity_poly.pdbx_seq_one_letter_code
_entity_poly.pdbx_strand_id
1 'polypeptide(L)'
;MALGYWRAGRARDQAEFELFFRRCPFGGAFALAAGLRDCVRFLRTFRLRDADLQFLASVLPSDTDPAFFDHLRTLDCSGVTVRALPEGSLAFPSVPLLQVSGPLLVVQLLETPLLCLVSYASLIATNAARLRLIAGPKKRLLEMGLRRAQGPDGGLTASTYSYLGGFDGSSNVLAGQLRGVPVAGTLAHSFVTSFSGAEVPPDPMLAPAASQGPRVDLAACVEAWLERVCAHLGLGVQEPHRGERAAFVAYALAFPRAFQGLLDTYSVQRSGLPNFLAVALALGDLGYQAVGVRLDSGDLLQQAREIRRVFRTVSAQFQMPWLESVPIAVSNNIDEEELARLAQEGSEVNVIGIGTTVVTCPRQPSLGCVYKLVSVGGQPRMKLTEDPEKQTLPGSKAAFRLRGPDGSLLMDVLQLAEEPPPQPGQELRVWPLGTQEACVVRPASVEPLLRLCVQQGQLCEPLPSLAESRAFAQLSLGHLSPEHKQLEQPALYQLEPELEPQAEPMGAIAVPTAGPAPCSLPRVQEAAPKGLYQDPQSSWEEGALADLALYAAASLEEAGFAGTQATALMLASALEARGERLEEQVSQSPSQSPRLLPGDPRLGGPESDPALTRAPLPQVYALVRGLLAQVPSLAEGRPRQAALRVLSALALEHAREVVCALLPSSLPPDRVAAELWRSLSRNQRVNGQVLVQLLWALKGGAGPEPEALAATRALGEMLAVSGCVGATRGFYPHLLLMLVTQLHQLARRASSPDTPRAWAPSHRGPPHSDASCAVEALKALLTGDGGRMVVTCMEQAGGWRRLVGAHTHLEGVLLLASAMVAHADHHLRGLFGNLLPWLRSADDTRRLTAMAFFTGVSLLPHGRWGVTVDPASGQCPGTWSMLTPRPRLAVAESAHGRASAGGGHSGAAPRLAG
;
A
#
# COMPACT_ATOMS: atom_id res chain seq x y z
N MET A 1 3.12 12.12 -27.74
CA MET A 1 4.51 12.64 -27.75
C MET A 1 5.35 12.04 -28.86
N ALA A 2 5.66 10.72 -28.86
CA ALA A 2 6.49 10.07 -29.88
C ALA A 2 6.09 10.39 -31.34
N LEU A 3 4.81 10.23 -31.71
CA LEU A 3 4.28 10.62 -33.02
C LEU A 3 4.50 12.11 -33.35
N GLY A 4 4.42 12.99 -32.36
CA GLY A 4 4.67 14.42 -32.52
C GLY A 4 6.13 14.73 -32.85
N TYR A 5 7.10 14.11 -32.15
CA TYR A 5 8.52 14.25 -32.51
C TYR A 5 8.83 13.66 -33.88
N TRP A 6 8.23 12.51 -34.22
CA TRP A 6 8.40 11.91 -35.54
C TRP A 6 7.84 12.81 -36.65
N ARG A 7 6.61 13.30 -36.50
CA ARG A 7 5.95 14.16 -37.49
C ARG A 7 6.66 15.51 -37.66
N ALA A 8 7.27 16.03 -36.60
CA ALA A 8 8.09 17.25 -36.62
C ALA A 8 9.53 17.03 -37.14
N GLY A 9 9.91 15.80 -37.54
CA GLY A 9 11.28 15.47 -38.00
C GLY A 9 12.32 15.37 -36.87
N ARG A 10 11.91 15.48 -35.61
CA ARG A 10 12.78 15.61 -34.42
C ARG A 10 13.06 14.30 -33.68
N ALA A 11 12.52 13.18 -34.13
CA ALA A 11 12.66 11.89 -33.45
C ALA A 11 14.12 11.43 -33.26
N ARG A 12 15.02 11.90 -34.13
CA ARG A 12 16.46 11.56 -34.14
C ARG A 12 17.37 12.69 -33.59
N ASP A 13 16.81 13.80 -33.12
CA ASP A 13 17.59 14.84 -32.43
C ASP A 13 18.39 14.18 -31.29
N GLN A 14 19.69 14.47 -31.16
CA GLN A 14 20.44 14.03 -29.99
C GLN A 14 19.96 14.81 -28.76
N ALA A 15 19.55 14.10 -27.72
CA ALA A 15 19.02 14.67 -26.50
C ALA A 15 19.67 14.02 -25.27
N GLU A 16 19.75 14.79 -24.18
CA GLU A 16 20.22 14.32 -22.89
C GLU A 16 19.22 14.64 -21.79
N PHE A 17 18.93 13.63 -20.98
CA PHE A 17 18.04 13.69 -19.84
C PHE A 17 18.75 13.29 -18.55
N GLU A 18 18.40 13.94 -17.45
CA GLU A 18 18.87 13.61 -16.10
C GLU A 18 17.74 13.06 -15.25
N LEU A 19 18.01 11.97 -14.53
CA LEU A 19 17.15 11.39 -13.50
C LEU A 19 17.74 11.75 -12.13
N PHE A 20 17.01 12.54 -11.34
CA PHE A 20 17.40 12.92 -9.97
C PHE A 20 16.17 12.99 -9.06
N PHE A 21 16.32 13.27 -7.77
CA PHE A 21 15.20 13.53 -6.86
C PHE A 21 15.38 14.87 -6.13
N ARG A 22 14.31 15.39 -5.51
CA ARG A 22 14.27 16.79 -5.02
C ARG A 22 14.33 16.95 -3.51
N ARG A 23 13.95 15.91 -2.77
CA ARG A 23 13.98 15.88 -1.31
C ARG A 23 14.33 14.46 -0.89
N CYS A 24 15.19 14.30 0.09
CA CYS A 24 15.54 12.98 0.63
C CYS A 24 14.30 12.31 1.25
N PRO A 25 14.17 10.98 1.12
CA PRO A 25 12.98 10.28 1.55
C PRO A 25 12.92 10.17 3.08
N PHE A 26 11.72 10.01 3.62
CA PHE A 26 11.45 9.78 5.05
C PHE A 26 11.95 10.90 5.99
N GLY A 27 12.26 12.09 5.46
CA GLY A 27 12.87 13.18 6.22
C GLY A 27 14.34 12.92 6.62
N GLY A 28 15.01 11.94 5.99
CA GLY A 28 16.45 11.71 6.20
C GLY A 28 17.34 12.65 5.37
N ALA A 29 18.66 12.57 5.53
CA ALA A 29 19.61 13.41 4.80
C ALA A 29 20.07 12.82 3.45
N PHE A 30 19.85 11.52 3.19
CA PHE A 30 20.39 10.81 2.02
C PHE A 30 19.38 9.85 1.39
N ALA A 31 19.67 9.41 0.17
CA ALA A 31 19.15 8.18 -0.42
C ALA A 31 20.32 7.24 -0.80
N LEU A 32 20.04 5.94 -0.95
CA LEU A 32 20.95 5.00 -1.60
C LEU A 32 20.54 4.80 -3.06
N ALA A 33 21.46 5.01 -3.99
CA ALA A 33 21.24 4.76 -5.41
C ALA A 33 21.10 3.26 -5.68
N ALA A 34 20.01 2.87 -6.33
CA ALA A 34 19.73 1.48 -6.72
C ALA A 34 18.77 1.38 -7.91
N GLY A 35 18.76 0.24 -8.61
CA GLY A 35 17.84 -0.06 -9.71
C GLY A 35 18.50 -0.11 -11.09
N LEU A 36 19.76 0.33 -11.22
CA LEU A 36 20.57 0.29 -12.44
C LEU A 36 20.62 -1.13 -13.04
N ARG A 37 20.71 -2.16 -12.19
CA ARG A 37 20.73 -3.57 -12.59
C ARG A 37 19.49 -3.98 -13.37
N ASP A 38 18.32 -3.45 -13.01
CA ASP A 38 17.06 -3.71 -13.69
C ASP A 38 16.84 -2.76 -14.88
N CYS A 39 17.33 -1.52 -14.81
CA CYS A 39 17.38 -0.61 -15.95
C CYS A 39 18.19 -1.21 -17.12
N VAL A 40 19.41 -1.71 -16.89
CA VAL A 40 20.23 -2.36 -17.92
C VAL A 40 19.52 -3.59 -18.50
N ARG A 41 18.87 -4.40 -17.65
CA ARG A 41 18.08 -5.55 -18.13
C ARG A 41 16.95 -5.12 -19.05
N PHE A 42 16.20 -4.09 -18.67
CA PHE A 42 15.12 -3.51 -19.48
C PHE A 42 15.64 -2.99 -20.81
N LEU A 43 16.66 -2.12 -20.83
CA LEU A 43 17.24 -1.51 -22.03
C LEU A 43 17.71 -2.56 -23.05
N ARG A 44 18.29 -3.67 -22.60
CA ARG A 44 18.72 -4.79 -23.46
C ARG A 44 17.56 -5.57 -24.10
N THR A 45 16.37 -5.49 -23.53
CA THR A 45 15.17 -6.23 -23.99
C THR A 45 14.08 -5.32 -24.59
N PHE A 46 14.29 -4.01 -24.60
CA PHE A 46 13.31 -3.04 -25.05
C PHE A 46 13.04 -3.20 -26.56
N ARG A 47 11.84 -3.72 -26.88
CA ARG A 47 11.27 -3.88 -28.22
C ARG A 47 9.76 -3.75 -28.13
N LEU A 48 9.13 -3.17 -29.15
CA LEU A 48 7.68 -3.24 -29.36
C LEU A 48 7.37 -4.45 -30.22
N ARG A 49 6.42 -5.30 -29.80
CA ARG A 49 5.99 -6.47 -30.57
C ARG A 49 4.92 -6.03 -31.58
N ASP A 50 4.73 -6.79 -32.66
CA ASP A 50 3.70 -6.45 -33.65
C ASP A 50 2.29 -6.36 -33.06
N ALA A 51 1.97 -7.15 -32.03
CA ALA A 51 0.71 -7.03 -31.28
C ALA A 51 0.57 -5.70 -30.52
N ASP A 52 1.67 -5.13 -30.01
CA ASP A 52 1.68 -3.83 -29.35
C ASP A 52 1.49 -2.71 -30.38
N LEU A 53 2.11 -2.84 -31.57
CA LEU A 53 1.94 -1.91 -32.69
C LEU A 53 0.52 -1.93 -33.27
N GLN A 54 -0.08 -3.12 -33.42
CA GLN A 54 -1.48 -3.28 -33.83
C GLN A 54 -2.43 -2.61 -32.84
N PHE A 55 -2.20 -2.77 -31.53
CA PHE A 55 -2.97 -2.06 -30.52
C PHE A 55 -2.81 -0.53 -30.63
N LEU A 56 -1.58 -0.03 -30.76
CA LEU A 56 -1.32 1.40 -30.95
C LEU A 56 -2.03 1.97 -32.20
N ALA A 57 -2.04 1.22 -33.30
CA ALA A 57 -2.76 1.61 -34.52
C ALA A 57 -4.29 1.66 -34.34
N SER A 58 -4.85 0.87 -33.41
CA SER A 58 -6.29 0.88 -33.10
C SER A 58 -6.76 2.04 -32.22
N VAL A 59 -5.84 2.71 -31.50
CA VAL A 59 -6.16 3.79 -30.53
C VAL A 59 -5.62 5.17 -30.94
N LEU A 60 -4.69 5.22 -31.90
CA LEU A 60 -4.26 6.46 -32.54
C LEU A 60 -5.27 6.90 -33.62
N PRO A 61 -5.22 8.17 -34.07
CA PRO A 61 -6.05 8.64 -35.19
C PRO A 61 -5.91 7.74 -36.41
N SER A 62 -7.03 7.43 -37.08
CA SER A 62 -7.06 6.48 -38.21
C SER A 62 -6.31 6.95 -39.46
N ASP A 63 -5.97 8.24 -39.52
CA ASP A 63 -5.13 8.89 -40.52
C ASP A 63 -3.65 8.96 -40.11
N THR A 64 -3.24 8.30 -39.03
CA THR A 64 -1.83 8.20 -38.62
C THR A 64 -1.01 7.48 -39.70
N ASP A 65 0.04 8.15 -40.17
CA ASP A 65 0.95 7.65 -41.21
C ASP A 65 1.49 6.23 -40.88
N PRO A 66 1.25 5.21 -41.73
CA PRO A 66 1.76 3.86 -41.54
C PRO A 66 3.28 3.79 -41.28
N ALA A 67 4.06 4.68 -41.89
CA ALA A 67 5.52 4.72 -41.73
C ALA A 67 5.96 5.05 -40.29
N PHE A 68 5.09 5.65 -39.46
CA PHE A 68 5.35 5.82 -38.04
C PHE A 68 5.39 4.47 -37.31
N PHE A 69 4.48 3.54 -37.63
CA PHE A 69 4.45 2.20 -37.01
C PHE A 69 5.64 1.35 -37.46
N ASP A 70 6.08 1.51 -38.71
CA ASP A 70 7.32 0.90 -39.19
C ASP A 70 8.55 1.45 -38.46
N HIS A 71 8.59 2.78 -38.22
CA HIS A 71 9.62 3.37 -37.37
C HIS A 71 9.58 2.79 -35.95
N LEU A 72 8.40 2.69 -35.32
CA LEU A 72 8.23 2.09 -33.99
C LEU A 72 8.73 0.64 -33.92
N ARG A 73 8.51 -0.17 -34.97
CA ARG A 73 9.01 -1.55 -35.06
C ARG A 73 10.53 -1.64 -35.03
N THR A 74 11.22 -0.65 -35.59
CA THR A 74 12.69 -0.60 -35.62
C THR A 74 13.33 -0.09 -34.32
N LEU A 75 12.55 0.41 -33.35
CA LEU A 75 13.12 1.02 -32.14
C LEU A 75 13.84 0.03 -31.23
N ASP A 76 14.93 0.52 -30.65
CA ASP A 76 15.66 -0.05 -29.52
C ASP A 76 16.51 1.01 -28.83
N CYS A 77 17.29 0.56 -27.85
CA CYS A 77 18.26 1.35 -27.12
C CYS A 77 19.68 1.33 -27.72
N SER A 78 19.89 0.92 -28.98
CA SER A 78 21.22 0.88 -29.62
C SER A 78 21.88 2.25 -29.75
N GLY A 79 21.08 3.32 -29.89
CA GLY A 79 21.58 4.70 -29.89
C GLY A 79 21.73 5.33 -28.49
N VAL A 80 21.54 4.56 -27.40
CA VAL A 80 21.43 5.10 -26.04
C VAL A 80 22.74 4.92 -25.26
N THR A 81 23.16 5.98 -24.60
CA THR A 81 24.28 6.02 -23.66
C THR A 81 23.73 6.35 -22.27
N VAL A 82 24.24 5.67 -21.24
CA VAL A 82 23.82 5.85 -19.84
C VAL A 82 25.04 5.99 -18.95
N ARG A 83 25.14 7.12 -18.26
CA ARG A 83 26.00 7.28 -17.08
C ARG A 83 25.14 7.15 -15.83
N ALA A 84 25.67 6.53 -14.77
CA ALA A 84 24.90 6.33 -13.54
C ALA A 84 25.79 6.34 -12.28
N LEU A 85 25.18 6.68 -11.14
CA LEU A 85 25.74 6.36 -9.84
C LEU A 85 25.84 4.83 -9.68
N PRO A 86 26.94 4.30 -9.11
CA PRO A 86 27.03 2.92 -8.67
C PRO A 86 25.92 2.52 -7.70
N GLU A 87 25.40 1.30 -7.80
CA GLU A 87 24.44 0.79 -6.81
C GLU A 87 25.09 0.68 -5.43
N GLY A 88 24.48 1.34 -4.44
CA GLY A 88 25.04 1.53 -3.10
C GLY A 88 25.67 2.90 -2.85
N SER A 89 25.86 3.74 -3.87
CA SER A 89 26.28 5.14 -3.66
C SER A 89 25.26 5.90 -2.81
N LEU A 90 25.76 6.74 -1.89
CA LEU A 90 24.96 7.82 -1.33
C LEU A 90 24.61 8.82 -2.42
N ALA A 91 23.34 9.17 -2.50
CA ALA A 91 22.78 10.15 -3.41
C ALA A 91 22.04 11.24 -2.63
N PHE A 92 22.10 12.45 -3.15
CA PHE A 92 21.55 13.66 -2.54
C PHE A 92 20.63 14.40 -3.53
N PRO A 93 19.78 15.32 -3.06
CA PRO A 93 18.85 16.03 -3.92
C PRO A 93 19.56 16.79 -5.04
N SER A 94 18.91 16.91 -6.20
CA SER A 94 19.41 17.62 -7.39
C SER A 94 20.68 17.05 -8.05
N VAL A 95 21.36 16.06 -7.45
CA VAL A 95 22.44 15.30 -8.11
C VAL A 95 21.84 14.25 -9.06
N PRO A 96 22.31 14.14 -10.31
CA PRO A 96 21.89 13.06 -11.22
C PRO A 96 22.21 11.66 -10.67
N LEU A 97 21.19 10.83 -10.50
CA LEU A 97 21.31 9.38 -10.33
C LEU A 97 21.71 8.71 -11.65
N LEU A 98 21.12 9.17 -12.76
CA LEU A 98 21.47 8.77 -14.12
C LEU A 98 21.46 9.96 -15.08
N GLN A 99 22.32 9.90 -16.08
CA GLN A 99 22.25 10.67 -17.32
C GLN A 99 22.00 9.72 -18.48
N VAL A 100 21.03 10.06 -19.33
CA VAL A 100 20.58 9.23 -20.45
C VAL A 100 20.60 10.06 -21.72
N SER A 101 21.47 9.69 -22.66
CA SER A 101 21.76 10.48 -23.88
C SER A 101 21.54 9.63 -25.13
N GLY A 102 20.95 10.20 -26.18
CA GLY A 102 20.67 9.50 -27.44
C GLY A 102 19.52 10.12 -28.25
N PRO A 103 18.94 9.39 -29.22
CA PRO A 103 17.83 9.87 -30.03
C PRO A 103 16.60 10.27 -29.19
N LEU A 104 16.15 11.51 -29.34
CA LEU A 104 15.10 12.16 -28.51
C LEU A 104 13.86 11.30 -28.31
N LEU A 105 13.34 10.67 -29.37
CA LEU A 105 12.15 9.82 -29.26
C LEU A 105 12.41 8.61 -28.34
N VAL A 106 13.57 7.97 -28.48
CA VAL A 106 13.95 6.80 -27.68
C VAL A 106 14.15 7.19 -26.22
N VAL A 107 15.02 8.17 -25.94
CA VAL A 107 15.34 8.55 -24.56
C VAL A 107 14.15 9.19 -23.83
N GLN A 108 13.17 9.75 -24.56
CA GLN A 108 11.90 10.17 -23.97
C GLN A 108 11.01 8.99 -23.56
N LEU A 109 10.96 7.89 -24.34
CA LEU A 109 10.20 6.68 -23.97
C LEU A 109 10.79 5.98 -22.73
N LEU A 110 12.06 6.21 -22.42
CA LEU A 110 12.73 5.67 -21.24
C LEU A 110 12.36 6.38 -19.93
N GLU A 111 11.72 7.55 -19.97
CA GLU A 111 11.31 8.30 -18.77
C GLU A 111 10.54 7.43 -17.77
N THR A 112 9.43 6.84 -18.21
CA THR A 112 8.53 6.06 -17.35
C THR A 112 9.17 4.79 -16.76
N PRO A 113 9.81 3.88 -17.52
CA PRO A 113 10.41 2.68 -16.95
C PRO A 113 11.60 3.00 -16.04
N LEU A 114 12.46 3.97 -16.39
CA LEU A 114 13.60 4.33 -15.54
C LEU A 114 13.14 4.98 -14.23
N LEU A 115 12.15 5.88 -14.27
CA LEU A 115 11.54 6.43 -13.04
C LEU A 115 10.96 5.33 -12.15
N CYS A 116 10.23 4.36 -12.72
CA CYS A 116 9.65 3.25 -11.96
C CYS A 116 10.73 2.41 -11.25
N LEU A 117 11.72 1.93 -12.00
CA LEU A 117 12.76 1.04 -11.51
C LEU A 117 13.65 1.71 -10.46
N VAL A 118 14.15 2.91 -10.77
CA VAL A 118 15.12 3.63 -9.91
C VAL A 118 14.44 4.18 -8.65
N SER A 119 13.24 4.77 -8.77
CA SER A 119 12.54 5.33 -7.61
C SER A 119 12.20 4.26 -6.58
N TYR A 120 11.69 3.10 -7.00
CA TYR A 120 11.29 2.05 -6.07
C TYR A 120 12.51 1.34 -5.46
N ALA A 121 13.51 0.96 -6.28
CA ALA A 121 14.73 0.33 -5.79
C ALA A 121 15.48 1.21 -4.78
N SER A 122 15.68 2.50 -5.11
CA SER A 122 16.39 3.45 -4.24
C SER A 122 15.59 3.76 -2.97
N LEU A 123 14.26 3.83 -3.03
CA LEU A 123 13.40 4.00 -1.85
C LEU A 123 13.53 2.81 -0.89
N ILE A 124 13.45 1.57 -1.41
CA ILE A 124 13.58 0.36 -0.59
C ILE A 124 14.97 0.26 0.03
N ALA A 125 16.04 0.47 -0.75
CA ALA A 125 17.40 0.46 -0.23
C ALA A 125 17.59 1.48 0.90
N THR A 126 17.07 2.70 0.73
CA THR A 126 17.14 3.76 1.74
C THR A 126 16.33 3.40 3.00
N ASN A 127 15.12 2.84 2.85
CA ASN A 127 14.30 2.40 3.97
C ASN A 127 14.99 1.28 4.76
N ALA A 128 15.54 0.29 4.06
CA ALA A 128 16.29 -0.80 4.69
C ALA A 128 17.58 -0.32 5.38
N ALA A 129 18.25 0.70 4.85
CA ALA A 129 19.38 1.35 5.52
C ALA A 129 18.96 2.09 6.79
N ARG A 130 17.84 2.83 6.79
CA ARG A 130 17.26 3.44 8.00
C ARG A 130 16.94 2.39 9.07
N LEU A 131 16.27 1.31 8.70
CA LEU A 131 15.96 0.21 9.61
C LEU A 131 17.23 -0.48 10.13
N ARG A 132 18.29 -0.63 9.32
CA ARG A 132 19.60 -1.10 9.77
C ARG A 132 20.27 -0.14 10.77
N LEU A 133 20.16 1.18 10.58
CA LEU A 133 20.66 2.17 11.54
C LEU A 133 19.97 2.03 12.91
N ILE A 134 18.63 1.85 12.93
CA ILE A 134 17.87 1.61 14.17
C ILE A 134 18.27 0.27 14.83
N ALA A 135 18.35 -0.81 14.05
CA ALA A 135 18.64 -2.14 14.56
C ALA A 135 20.09 -2.33 15.03
N GLY A 136 20.98 -1.46 14.59
CA GLY A 136 22.43 -1.60 14.71
C GLY A 136 23.00 -2.81 13.94
N PRO A 137 24.30 -3.08 14.07
CA PRO A 137 24.97 -4.17 13.37
C PRO A 137 24.78 -5.55 14.01
N LYS A 138 24.32 -5.62 15.28
CA LYS A 138 24.28 -6.86 16.07
C LYS A 138 23.04 -7.73 15.80
N LYS A 139 21.88 -7.12 15.54
CA LYS A 139 20.61 -7.86 15.31
C LYS A 139 20.53 -8.33 13.85
N ARG A 140 20.10 -9.57 13.61
CA ARG A 140 19.87 -10.05 12.24
C ARG A 140 18.52 -9.56 11.72
N LEU A 141 18.52 -8.89 10.57
CA LEU A 141 17.30 -8.38 9.92
C LEU A 141 16.90 -9.27 8.74
N LEU A 142 15.65 -9.72 8.71
CA LEU A 142 15.10 -10.55 7.64
C LEU A 142 13.90 -9.88 6.96
N GLU A 143 13.89 -9.87 5.64
CA GLU A 143 12.80 -9.32 4.83
C GLU A 143 11.71 -10.39 4.64
N MET A 144 10.53 -10.12 5.20
CA MET A 144 9.40 -11.06 5.34
C MET A 144 8.11 -10.50 4.69
N GLY A 145 8.25 -9.47 3.86
CA GLY A 145 7.20 -8.63 3.31
C GLY A 145 6.69 -9.05 1.94
N LEU A 146 7.30 -10.04 1.27
CA LEU A 146 6.88 -10.55 -0.05
C LEU A 146 5.35 -10.60 -0.27
N ARG A 147 4.58 -11.07 0.73
CA ARG A 147 3.10 -11.17 0.68
C ARG A 147 2.33 -9.82 0.66
N ARG A 148 3.04 -8.70 0.79
CA ARG A 148 2.55 -7.30 0.78
C ARG A 148 3.30 -6.41 -0.21
N ALA A 149 4.32 -6.93 -0.89
CA ALA A 149 5.07 -6.19 -1.90
C ALA A 149 4.18 -5.84 -3.09
N GLN A 150 4.47 -4.73 -3.77
CA GLN A 150 3.56 -4.12 -4.73
C GLN A 150 3.74 -4.69 -6.14
N GLY A 151 2.80 -5.55 -6.56
CA GLY A 151 2.77 -6.15 -7.90
C GLY A 151 3.74 -7.33 -8.09
N PRO A 152 3.76 -7.94 -9.29
CA PRO A 152 4.48 -9.20 -9.55
C PRO A 152 6.00 -9.10 -9.28
N ASP A 153 6.66 -8.07 -9.81
CA ASP A 153 8.10 -7.87 -9.64
C ASP A 153 8.46 -7.21 -8.30
N GLY A 154 7.49 -6.54 -7.66
CA GLY A 154 7.72 -5.79 -6.42
C GLY A 154 8.32 -6.63 -5.30
N GLY A 155 7.94 -7.91 -5.22
CA GLY A 155 8.53 -8.87 -4.28
C GLY A 155 10.03 -9.08 -4.52
N LEU A 156 10.44 -9.39 -5.76
CA LEU A 156 11.85 -9.60 -6.13
C LEU A 156 12.68 -8.33 -5.88
N THR A 157 12.17 -7.18 -6.33
CA THR A 157 12.82 -5.88 -6.17
C THR A 157 12.97 -5.51 -4.70
N ALA A 158 11.90 -5.65 -3.90
CA ALA A 158 11.93 -5.31 -2.48
C ALA A 158 12.97 -6.15 -1.72
N SER A 159 12.97 -7.47 -1.91
CA SER A 159 13.95 -8.37 -1.28
C SER A 159 15.39 -8.05 -1.69
N THR A 160 15.63 -7.79 -2.98
CA THR A 160 16.96 -7.48 -3.54
C THR A 160 17.54 -6.21 -2.92
N TYR A 161 16.78 -5.11 -2.92
CA TYR A 161 17.29 -3.82 -2.48
C TYR A 161 17.20 -3.64 -0.96
N SER A 162 16.37 -4.42 -0.24
CA SER A 162 16.44 -4.51 1.22
C SER A 162 17.77 -5.11 1.68
N TYR A 163 18.23 -6.16 1.00
CA TYR A 163 19.53 -6.77 1.25
C TYR A 163 20.68 -5.78 0.99
N LEU A 164 20.64 -5.05 -0.13
CA LEU A 164 21.61 -3.98 -0.44
C LEU A 164 21.64 -2.89 0.65
N GLY A 165 20.47 -2.42 1.11
CA GLY A 165 20.37 -1.39 2.14
C GLY A 165 20.89 -1.83 3.51
N GLY A 166 20.88 -3.13 3.81
CA GLY A 166 21.56 -3.68 4.99
C GLY A 166 20.95 -4.94 5.61
N PHE A 167 19.81 -5.44 5.13
CA PHE A 167 19.20 -6.67 5.66
C PHE A 167 20.07 -7.91 5.37
N ASP A 168 19.97 -8.94 6.20
CA ASP A 168 20.87 -10.11 6.15
C ASP A 168 20.31 -11.25 5.32
N GLY A 169 19.00 -11.27 5.06
CA GLY A 169 18.34 -12.25 4.22
C GLY A 169 16.88 -11.93 3.96
N SER A 170 16.22 -12.79 3.20
CA SER A 170 14.80 -12.65 2.81
C SER A 170 14.08 -14.00 2.78
N SER A 171 12.77 -13.97 2.95
CA SER A 171 11.88 -15.11 2.68
C SER A 171 11.69 -15.42 1.18
N ASN A 172 12.13 -14.53 0.29
CA ASN A 172 11.88 -14.61 -1.13
C ASN A 172 12.88 -15.52 -1.86
N VAL A 173 12.45 -16.75 -2.15
CA VAL A 173 13.23 -17.75 -2.89
C VAL A 173 13.67 -17.27 -4.29
N LEU A 174 12.91 -16.39 -4.96
CA LEU A 174 13.28 -15.87 -6.28
C LEU A 174 14.45 -14.89 -6.20
N ALA A 175 14.53 -14.11 -5.12
CA ALA A 175 15.69 -13.24 -4.86
C ALA A 175 16.94 -14.07 -4.52
N GLY A 176 16.77 -15.19 -3.80
CA GLY A 176 17.84 -16.17 -3.61
C GLY A 176 18.33 -16.76 -4.94
N GLN A 177 17.41 -17.29 -5.75
CA GLN A 177 17.73 -17.94 -7.02
C GLN A 177 18.38 -17.01 -8.05
N LEU A 178 17.86 -15.78 -8.22
CA LEU A 178 18.30 -14.88 -9.28
C LEU A 178 19.44 -13.92 -8.87
N ARG A 179 19.60 -13.66 -7.56
CA ARG A 179 20.50 -12.61 -7.04
C ARG A 179 21.44 -13.08 -5.93
N GLY A 180 21.30 -14.31 -5.43
CA GLY A 180 22.12 -14.83 -4.33
C GLY A 180 21.80 -14.20 -2.96
N VAL A 181 20.62 -13.60 -2.78
CA VAL A 181 20.19 -13.11 -1.45
C VAL A 181 20.04 -14.31 -0.51
N PRO A 182 20.63 -14.30 0.70
CA PRO A 182 20.46 -15.38 1.66
C PRO A 182 18.99 -15.63 1.97
N VAL A 183 18.50 -16.83 1.69
CA VAL A 183 17.10 -17.21 1.94
C VAL A 183 16.96 -17.69 3.37
N ALA A 184 16.06 -17.07 4.12
CA ALA A 184 15.71 -17.47 5.46
C ALA A 184 14.18 -17.46 5.62
N GLY A 185 13.64 -18.57 6.11
CA GLY A 185 12.24 -18.76 6.39
C GLY A 185 12.07 -19.55 7.68
N THR A 186 10.86 -19.49 8.23
CA THR A 186 10.48 -20.19 9.46
C THR A 186 9.13 -20.90 9.21
N LEU A 187 8.66 -21.65 10.20
CA LEU A 187 7.31 -22.22 10.19
C LEU A 187 6.21 -21.16 9.99
N ALA A 188 5.07 -21.58 9.44
CA ALA A 188 3.86 -20.76 9.33
C ALA A 188 2.75 -21.32 10.24
N HIS A 189 1.90 -20.46 10.80
CA HIS A 189 0.79 -20.90 11.66
C HIS A 189 -0.13 -21.89 10.95
N SER A 190 -0.36 -21.74 9.64
CA SER A 190 -1.17 -22.66 8.82
C SER A 190 -0.61 -24.08 8.72
N PHE A 191 0.70 -24.26 8.92
CA PHE A 191 1.29 -25.60 9.05
C PHE A 191 1.01 -26.16 10.44
N VAL A 192 1.16 -25.36 11.50
CA VAL A 192 0.89 -25.82 12.88
C VAL A 192 -0.60 -26.16 13.06
N THR A 193 -1.51 -25.33 12.56
CA THR A 193 -2.97 -25.53 12.70
C THR A 193 -3.57 -26.56 11.75
N SER A 194 -2.78 -27.16 10.83
CA SER A 194 -3.27 -28.27 10.00
C SER A 194 -3.25 -29.63 10.70
N PHE A 195 -2.62 -29.73 11.87
CA PHE A 195 -2.54 -30.96 12.66
C PHE A 195 -3.57 -30.96 13.79
N SER A 196 -4.35 -32.03 13.88
CA SER A 196 -5.29 -32.30 14.97
C SER A 196 -4.64 -32.92 16.20
N GLY A 197 -3.46 -33.54 16.04
CA GLY A 197 -2.77 -34.33 17.07
C GLY A 197 -3.15 -35.82 17.04
N ALA A 198 -3.89 -36.27 16.03
CA ALA A 198 -4.18 -37.68 15.75
C ALA A 198 -3.37 -38.23 14.55
N GLU A 199 -2.58 -37.38 13.88
CA GLU A 199 -1.76 -37.76 12.74
C GLU A 199 -0.58 -38.64 13.16
N VAL A 200 -0.46 -39.82 12.53
CA VAL A 200 0.73 -40.67 12.65
C VAL A 200 1.59 -40.45 11.39
N PRO A 201 2.85 -39.99 11.50
CA PRO A 201 3.72 -39.87 10.34
C PRO A 201 3.99 -41.26 9.73
N PRO A 202 3.97 -41.43 8.39
CA PRO A 202 4.17 -42.74 7.76
C PRO A 202 5.50 -43.42 8.09
N ASP A 203 6.52 -42.61 8.42
CA ASP A 203 7.79 -43.05 8.99
C ASP A 203 8.15 -42.12 10.17
N PRO A 204 7.93 -42.53 11.44
CA PRO A 204 8.29 -41.74 12.62
C PRO A 204 9.79 -41.81 12.95
N MET A 205 10.58 -42.58 12.20
CA MET A 205 11.91 -43.00 12.63
C MET A 205 12.98 -41.98 12.23
N LEU A 206 13.69 -41.39 13.20
CA LEU A 206 14.82 -40.49 12.94
C LEU A 206 16.16 -41.21 13.17
N ALA A 207 17.11 -41.04 12.25
CA ALA A 207 18.48 -41.55 12.40
C ALA A 207 19.33 -40.61 13.27
N PRO A 208 20.31 -41.11 14.05
CA PRO A 208 21.26 -40.26 14.78
C PRO A 208 22.11 -39.39 13.85
N ALA A 209 22.46 -38.17 14.28
CA ALA A 209 23.18 -37.18 13.48
C ALA A 209 24.59 -37.61 13.02
N ALA A 210 25.19 -38.58 13.72
CA ALA A 210 26.49 -39.19 13.41
C ALA A 210 26.41 -40.33 12.37
N SER A 211 25.22 -40.65 11.85
CA SER A 211 24.98 -41.74 10.87
C SER A 211 25.35 -43.15 11.34
N GLN A 212 25.64 -43.33 12.63
CA GLN A 212 25.91 -44.61 13.27
C GLN A 212 24.90 -44.82 14.41
N GLY A 213 24.19 -45.94 14.39
CA GLY A 213 23.17 -46.30 15.38
C GLY A 213 21.80 -46.60 14.76
N PRO A 214 20.89 -47.25 15.50
CA PRO A 214 19.54 -47.51 15.05
C PRO A 214 18.75 -46.21 14.91
N ARG A 215 17.79 -46.17 13.97
CA ARG A 215 16.77 -45.11 13.95
C ARG A 215 15.86 -45.28 15.17
N VAL A 216 15.34 -44.18 15.73
CA VAL A 216 14.40 -44.19 16.85
C VAL A 216 13.08 -43.55 16.45
N ASP A 217 11.97 -43.95 17.06
CA ASP A 217 10.68 -43.26 16.91
C ASP A 217 10.77 -41.89 17.61
N LEU A 218 10.82 -40.81 16.81
CA LEU A 218 10.95 -39.46 17.35
C LEU A 218 9.70 -39.04 18.15
N ALA A 219 8.51 -39.47 17.73
CA ALA A 219 7.27 -39.10 18.42
C ALA A 219 7.23 -39.72 19.83
N ALA A 220 7.62 -40.99 19.96
CA ALA A 220 7.73 -41.67 21.26
C ALA A 220 8.78 -41.00 22.17
N CYS A 221 9.96 -40.66 21.65
CA CYS A 221 10.98 -39.92 22.40
C CYS A 221 10.47 -38.54 22.87
N VAL A 222 9.67 -37.86 22.05
CA VAL A 222 9.12 -36.54 22.35
C VAL A 222 8.04 -36.57 23.44
N GLU A 223 7.17 -37.58 23.49
CA GLU A 223 6.23 -37.73 24.61
C GLU A 223 6.98 -37.99 25.94
N ALA A 224 8.01 -38.84 25.94
CA ALA A 224 8.84 -39.09 27.12
C ALA A 224 9.61 -37.84 27.61
N TRP A 225 10.05 -36.98 26.68
CA TRP A 225 10.65 -35.69 27.03
C TRP A 225 9.61 -34.66 27.49
N LEU A 226 8.39 -34.69 26.96
CA LEU A 226 7.31 -33.79 27.36
C LEU A 226 6.96 -33.95 28.83
N GLU A 227 6.87 -35.17 29.34
CA GLU A 227 6.62 -35.44 30.77
C GLU A 227 7.67 -34.74 31.66
N ARG A 228 8.95 -34.86 31.30
CA ARG A 228 10.09 -34.26 32.02
C ARG A 228 10.08 -32.73 31.94
N VAL A 229 9.75 -32.18 30.77
CA VAL A 229 9.63 -30.73 30.54
C VAL A 229 8.45 -30.15 31.33
N CYS A 230 7.27 -30.77 31.25
CA CYS A 230 6.09 -30.36 32.00
C CYS A 230 6.32 -30.40 33.52
N ALA A 231 6.97 -31.44 34.03
CA ALA A 231 7.35 -31.52 35.45
C ALA A 231 8.28 -30.36 35.88
N HIS A 232 9.29 -30.02 35.06
CA HIS A 232 10.19 -28.89 35.33
C HIS A 232 9.52 -27.52 35.24
N LEU A 233 8.54 -27.36 34.33
CA LEU A 233 7.80 -26.11 34.13
C LEU A 233 6.56 -25.97 35.05
N GLY A 234 6.23 -26.98 35.84
CA GLY A 234 5.05 -26.97 36.71
C GLY A 234 3.71 -27.05 35.94
N LEU A 235 3.68 -27.74 34.80
CA LEU A 235 2.52 -27.89 33.92
C LEU A 235 1.98 -29.32 33.93
N GLY A 236 0.69 -29.49 33.67
CA GLY A 236 0.11 -30.79 33.31
C GLY A 236 0.51 -31.21 31.90
N VAL A 237 0.87 -32.49 31.72
CA VAL A 237 1.27 -33.07 30.41
C VAL A 237 0.15 -32.99 29.36
N GLN A 238 -1.09 -32.85 29.79
CA GLN A 238 -2.27 -32.64 28.95
C GLN A 238 -2.46 -31.19 28.45
N GLU A 239 -1.72 -30.21 28.97
CA GLU A 239 -1.87 -28.80 28.57
C GLU A 239 -1.24 -28.48 27.21
N PRO A 240 -0.03 -28.96 26.85
CA PRO A 240 0.58 -28.66 25.56
C PRO A 240 -0.17 -29.30 24.39
N HIS A 241 -0.57 -28.48 23.42
CA HIS A 241 -1.47 -28.86 22.35
C HIS A 241 -0.89 -29.98 21.48
N ARG A 242 -1.60 -31.11 21.38
CA ARG A 242 -1.13 -32.32 20.68
C ARG A 242 -0.88 -32.07 19.19
N GLY A 243 -1.73 -31.30 18.52
CA GLY A 243 -1.53 -30.92 17.12
C GLY A 243 -0.28 -30.05 16.90
N GLU A 244 0.04 -29.17 17.85
CA GLU A 244 1.25 -28.34 17.75
C GLU A 244 2.52 -29.19 17.93
N ARG A 245 2.48 -30.17 18.84
CA ARG A 245 3.52 -31.17 19.00
C ARG A 245 3.71 -32.03 17.76
N ALA A 246 2.61 -32.55 17.19
CA ALA A 246 2.64 -33.34 15.96
C ALA A 246 3.24 -32.53 14.79
N ALA A 247 2.89 -31.25 14.65
CA ALA A 247 3.49 -30.35 13.68
C ALA A 247 5.01 -30.18 13.90
N PHE A 248 5.45 -29.96 15.14
CA PHE A 248 6.88 -29.83 15.45
C PHE A 248 7.66 -31.12 15.22
N VAL A 249 7.11 -32.29 15.56
CA VAL A 249 7.69 -33.60 15.23
C VAL A 249 7.81 -33.79 13.72
N ALA A 250 6.74 -33.49 12.95
CA ALA A 250 6.77 -33.58 11.49
C ALA A 250 7.83 -32.64 10.88
N TYR A 251 7.99 -31.43 11.41
CA TYR A 251 9.03 -30.49 10.96
C TYR A 251 10.44 -30.96 11.37
N ALA A 252 10.59 -31.56 12.55
CA ALA A 252 11.85 -32.12 13.03
C ALA A 252 12.30 -33.36 12.22
N LEU A 253 11.37 -34.21 11.79
CA LEU A 253 11.66 -35.35 10.90
C LEU A 253 12.18 -34.88 9.54
N ALA A 254 11.59 -33.81 8.98
CA ALA A 254 12.02 -33.24 7.70
C ALA A 254 13.31 -32.41 7.79
N PHE A 255 13.50 -31.68 8.90
CA PHE A 255 14.58 -30.70 9.07
C PHE A 255 15.33 -30.85 10.40
N PRO A 256 15.90 -32.04 10.72
CA PRO A 256 16.48 -32.30 12.06
C PRO A 256 17.69 -31.41 12.38
N ARG A 257 18.47 -31.00 11.34
CA ARG A 257 19.59 -30.04 11.48
C ARG A 257 19.17 -28.56 11.46
N ALA A 258 17.89 -28.27 11.26
CA ALA A 258 17.35 -26.91 11.08
C ALA A 258 16.00 -26.73 11.78
N PHE A 259 15.73 -27.50 12.84
CA PHE A 259 14.47 -27.48 13.57
C PHE A 259 14.25 -26.13 14.25
N GLN A 260 13.04 -25.58 14.10
CA GLN A 260 12.62 -24.31 14.68
C GLN A 260 11.19 -24.42 15.22
N GLY A 261 10.89 -23.77 16.33
CA GLY A 261 9.54 -23.72 16.92
C GLY A 261 8.82 -22.40 16.67
N LEU A 262 7.55 -22.44 16.26
CA LEU A 262 6.66 -21.28 16.19
C LEU A 262 5.74 -21.29 17.41
N LEU A 263 6.08 -20.50 18.44
CA LEU A 263 5.60 -20.77 19.81
C LEU A 263 4.21 -20.21 20.13
N ASP A 264 3.71 -19.28 19.32
CA ASP A 264 2.53 -18.46 19.63
C ASP A 264 1.28 -18.81 18.82
N THR A 265 1.18 -20.05 18.34
CA THR A 265 -0.04 -20.52 17.65
C THR A 265 -1.21 -20.71 18.62
N TYR A 266 -0.95 -21.17 19.85
CA TYR A 266 -1.97 -21.35 20.90
C TYR A 266 -1.63 -20.59 22.18
N SER A 267 -0.54 -20.98 22.85
CA SER A 267 -0.04 -20.33 24.06
C SER A 267 1.46 -20.57 24.18
N VAL A 268 2.26 -19.51 24.24
CA VAL A 268 3.72 -19.61 24.33
C VAL A 268 4.14 -20.42 25.55
N GLN A 269 3.67 -20.05 26.74
CA GLN A 269 4.12 -20.67 27.99
C GLN A 269 3.52 -22.07 28.23
N ARG A 270 2.24 -22.28 27.88
CA ARG A 270 1.51 -23.53 28.21
C ARG A 270 1.50 -24.57 27.09
N SER A 271 1.94 -24.21 25.89
CA SER A 271 1.90 -25.10 24.72
C SER A 271 3.17 -25.02 23.86
N GLY A 272 3.43 -23.88 23.23
CA GLY A 272 4.49 -23.76 22.22
C GLY A 272 5.89 -24.01 22.77
N LEU A 273 6.21 -23.40 23.92
CA LEU A 273 7.51 -23.59 24.57
C LEU A 273 7.69 -25.00 25.14
N PRO A 274 6.74 -25.60 25.88
CA PRO A 274 6.83 -27.02 26.28
C PRO A 274 6.98 -27.98 25.10
N ASN A 275 6.17 -27.83 24.05
CA ASN A 275 6.24 -28.66 22.83
C ASN A 275 7.59 -28.48 22.10
N PHE A 276 8.08 -27.25 21.97
CA PHE A 276 9.39 -26.98 21.37
C PHE A 276 10.53 -27.63 22.16
N LEU A 277 10.52 -27.50 23.49
CA LEU A 277 11.54 -28.07 24.34
C LEU A 277 11.55 -29.61 24.30
N ALA A 278 10.37 -30.25 24.31
CA ALA A 278 10.26 -31.69 24.19
C ALA A 278 10.89 -32.21 22.87
N VAL A 279 10.61 -31.54 21.75
CA VAL A 279 11.19 -31.87 20.44
C VAL A 279 12.69 -31.53 20.36
N ALA A 280 13.11 -30.39 20.88
CA ALA A 280 14.50 -29.96 20.88
C ALA A 280 15.40 -30.87 21.72
N LEU A 281 14.92 -31.36 22.87
CA LEU A 281 15.66 -32.28 23.74
C LEU A 281 15.72 -33.70 23.14
N ALA A 282 14.63 -34.21 22.56
CA ALA A 282 14.64 -35.49 21.83
C ALA A 282 15.58 -35.47 20.60
N LEU A 283 15.67 -34.33 19.91
CA LEU A 283 16.68 -34.09 18.87
C LEU A 283 18.10 -34.04 19.44
N GLY A 284 18.28 -33.46 20.63
CA GLY A 284 19.54 -33.38 21.37
C GLY A 284 20.15 -34.75 21.67
N ASP A 285 19.34 -35.69 22.15
CA ASP A 285 19.76 -37.09 22.40
C ASP A 285 20.28 -37.80 21.13
N LEU A 286 19.81 -37.36 19.95
CA LEU A 286 20.23 -37.87 18.64
C LEU A 286 21.41 -37.09 18.04
N GLY A 287 21.97 -36.11 18.76
CA GLY A 287 23.09 -35.28 18.32
C GLY A 287 22.70 -34.14 17.36
N TYR A 288 21.42 -33.79 17.27
CA TYR A 288 20.94 -32.61 16.55
C TYR A 288 20.77 -31.41 17.51
N GLN A 289 20.62 -30.21 16.95
CA GLN A 289 20.40 -28.98 17.70
C GLN A 289 19.29 -28.16 17.05
N ALA A 290 18.42 -27.56 17.85
CA ALA A 290 17.42 -26.62 17.38
C ALA A 290 18.09 -25.28 16.99
N VAL A 291 17.66 -24.67 15.88
CA VAL A 291 18.32 -23.47 15.32
C VAL A 291 17.57 -22.16 15.57
N GLY A 292 16.41 -22.21 16.25
CA GLY A 292 15.71 -21.02 16.70
C GLY A 292 14.26 -21.24 17.14
N VAL A 293 13.65 -20.19 17.67
CA VAL A 293 12.20 -20.08 17.92
C VAL A 293 11.66 -18.77 17.35
N ARG A 294 10.38 -18.72 16.98
CA ARG A 294 9.70 -17.50 16.52
C ARG A 294 8.48 -17.15 17.37
N LEU A 295 8.30 -15.84 17.58
CA LEU A 295 7.08 -15.18 18.04
C LEU A 295 6.54 -14.25 16.96
N ASP A 296 5.21 -14.18 16.79
CA ASP A 296 4.50 -13.26 15.90
C ASP A 296 3.43 -12.44 16.66
N SER A 297 3.34 -12.54 17.99
CA SER A 297 2.30 -11.88 18.79
C SER A 297 2.61 -11.83 20.29
N GLY A 298 2.05 -10.81 20.97
CA GLY A 298 2.22 -10.56 22.40
C GLY A 298 3.22 -9.43 22.70
N ASP A 299 3.63 -9.31 23.96
CA ASP A 299 4.79 -8.48 24.32
C ASP A 299 6.07 -9.25 23.98
N LEU A 300 6.55 -9.05 22.75
CA LEU A 300 7.69 -9.73 22.16
C LEU A 300 8.96 -9.61 23.03
N LEU A 301 9.17 -8.49 23.70
CA LEU A 301 10.34 -8.23 24.54
C LEU A 301 10.23 -8.97 25.88
N GLN A 302 9.07 -8.94 26.53
CA GLN A 302 8.80 -9.69 27.76
C GLN A 302 8.86 -11.20 27.49
N GLN A 303 8.22 -11.68 26.42
CA GLN A 303 8.23 -13.09 26.02
C GLN A 303 9.65 -13.57 25.68
N ALA A 304 10.46 -12.79 24.95
CA ALA A 304 11.86 -13.16 24.67
C ALA A 304 12.70 -13.32 25.94
N ARG A 305 12.52 -12.43 26.94
CA ARG A 305 13.18 -12.53 28.25
C ARG A 305 12.77 -13.79 29.00
N GLU A 306 11.47 -14.11 29.03
CA GLU A 306 10.97 -15.31 29.71
C GLU A 306 11.41 -16.60 29.01
N ILE A 307 11.37 -16.65 27.68
CA ILE A 307 11.88 -17.79 26.89
C ILE A 307 13.36 -18.03 27.20
N ARG A 308 14.20 -16.98 27.23
CA ARG A 308 15.61 -17.15 27.59
C ARG A 308 15.79 -17.61 29.03
N ARG A 309 15.00 -17.09 29.98
CA ARG A 309 15.00 -17.56 31.38
C ARG A 309 14.72 -19.06 31.44
N VAL A 310 13.70 -19.54 30.74
CA VAL A 310 13.38 -20.97 30.66
C VAL A 310 14.48 -21.77 29.96
N PHE A 311 15.05 -21.28 28.85
CA PHE A 311 16.17 -21.95 28.19
C PHE A 311 17.38 -22.14 29.13
N ARG A 312 17.70 -21.14 29.97
CA ARG A 312 18.76 -21.25 30.99
C ARG A 312 18.44 -22.30 32.07
N THR A 313 17.22 -22.32 32.61
CA THR A 313 16.87 -23.33 33.65
C THR A 313 16.81 -24.75 33.10
N VAL A 314 16.28 -24.93 31.89
CA VAL A 314 16.18 -26.23 31.20
C VAL A 314 17.57 -26.71 30.76
N SER A 315 18.43 -25.83 30.25
CA SER A 315 19.84 -26.11 29.92
C SER A 315 20.59 -26.64 31.14
N ALA A 316 20.51 -25.96 32.29
CA ALA A 316 21.14 -26.38 33.52
C ALA A 316 20.56 -27.71 34.06
N GLN A 317 19.23 -27.87 34.04
CA GLN A 317 18.56 -29.06 34.56
C GLN A 317 18.85 -30.33 33.76
N PHE A 318 18.90 -30.23 32.43
CA PHE A 318 19.06 -31.39 31.54
C PHE A 318 20.44 -31.45 30.85
N GLN A 319 21.38 -30.59 31.24
CA GLN A 319 22.77 -30.52 30.77
C GLN A 319 22.90 -30.31 29.25
N MET A 320 22.11 -29.38 28.70
CA MET A 320 22.02 -29.07 27.26
C MET A 320 22.50 -27.64 26.95
N PRO A 321 23.81 -27.35 27.01
CA PRO A 321 24.35 -25.99 26.99
C PRO A 321 24.07 -25.20 25.69
N TRP A 322 23.81 -25.89 24.58
CA TRP A 322 23.44 -25.25 23.32
C TRP A 322 22.05 -24.59 23.38
N LEU A 323 21.16 -25.02 24.29
CA LEU A 323 19.80 -24.48 24.40
C LEU A 323 19.79 -23.00 24.78
N GLU A 324 20.74 -22.55 25.61
CA GLU A 324 20.87 -21.14 26.02
C GLU A 324 21.16 -20.19 24.87
N SER A 325 21.86 -20.67 23.82
CA SER A 325 22.24 -19.86 22.66
C SER A 325 21.22 -19.90 21.52
N VAL A 326 20.13 -20.67 21.64
CA VAL A 326 19.09 -20.80 20.60
C VAL A 326 18.53 -19.41 20.22
N PRO A 327 18.61 -19.00 18.95
CA PRO A 327 18.13 -17.69 18.53
C PRO A 327 16.62 -17.49 18.73
N ILE A 328 16.23 -16.37 19.31
CA ILE A 328 14.85 -15.91 19.38
C ILE A 328 14.60 -14.95 18.22
N ALA A 329 13.69 -15.34 17.33
CA ALA A 329 13.19 -14.54 16.23
C ALA A 329 11.84 -13.92 16.57
N VAL A 330 11.60 -12.69 16.11
CA VAL A 330 10.31 -12.01 16.26
C VAL A 330 9.84 -11.43 14.92
N SER A 331 8.54 -11.40 14.70
CA SER A 331 7.88 -10.75 13.57
C SER A 331 6.53 -10.14 14.01
N ASN A 332 5.75 -9.64 13.04
CA ASN A 332 4.47 -8.92 13.15
C ASN A 332 4.57 -7.39 13.27
N ASN A 333 4.12 -6.69 12.22
CA ASN A 333 3.90 -5.24 12.13
C ASN A 333 5.01 -4.33 12.71
N ILE A 334 6.25 -4.79 12.69
CA ILE A 334 7.41 -4.06 13.22
C ILE A 334 7.65 -2.80 12.38
N ASP A 335 7.54 -1.64 13.02
CA ASP A 335 7.85 -0.32 12.49
C ASP A 335 9.17 0.23 13.06
N GLU A 336 9.47 1.52 12.86
CA GLU A 336 10.71 2.15 13.34
C GLU A 336 10.78 2.19 14.89
N GLU A 337 9.66 2.36 15.58
CA GLU A 337 9.59 2.45 17.05
C GLU A 337 9.73 1.06 17.69
N GLU A 338 8.95 0.09 17.22
CA GLU A 338 9.03 -1.29 17.71
C GLU A 338 10.41 -1.90 17.40
N LEU A 339 10.99 -1.58 16.25
CA LEU A 339 12.36 -2.00 15.92
C LEU A 339 13.38 -1.47 16.93
N ALA A 340 13.30 -0.19 17.31
CA ALA A 340 14.19 0.38 18.33
C ALA A 340 14.05 -0.35 19.68
N ARG A 341 12.80 -0.59 20.11
CA ARG A 341 12.47 -1.31 21.35
C ARG A 341 12.99 -2.75 21.36
N LEU A 342 12.94 -3.45 20.23
CA LEU A 342 13.46 -4.80 20.07
C LEU A 342 14.98 -4.85 19.89
N ALA A 343 15.58 -3.80 19.34
CA ALA A 343 17.01 -3.69 19.07
C ALA A 343 17.86 -3.27 20.29
N GLN A 344 17.24 -2.61 21.27
CA GLN A 344 17.90 -2.05 22.46
C GLN A 344 18.86 -3.03 23.17
N GLU A 345 19.85 -2.47 23.87
CA GLU A 345 20.80 -3.25 24.66
C GLU A 345 20.10 -4.05 25.76
N GLY A 346 20.58 -5.28 26.02
CA GLY A 346 19.90 -6.23 26.92
C GLY A 346 18.62 -6.88 26.35
N SER A 347 18.22 -6.59 25.10
CA SER A 347 17.16 -7.35 24.42
C SER A 347 17.64 -8.76 24.03
N GLU A 348 16.91 -9.77 24.50
CA GLU A 348 17.16 -11.21 24.24
C GLU A 348 16.78 -11.67 22.83
N VAL A 349 16.15 -10.79 22.03
CA VAL A 349 15.81 -11.01 20.62
C VAL A 349 17.07 -11.01 19.76
N ASN A 350 17.21 -11.99 18.87
CA ASN A 350 18.40 -12.16 18.01
C ASN A 350 18.11 -11.88 16.53
N VAL A 351 16.88 -12.14 16.08
CA VAL A 351 16.45 -12.01 14.69
C VAL A 351 15.14 -11.24 14.61
N ILE A 352 15.02 -10.29 13.69
CA ILE A 352 13.84 -9.44 13.53
C ILE A 352 13.35 -9.54 12.08
N GLY A 353 12.15 -10.10 11.89
CA GLY A 353 11.49 -10.28 10.61
C GLY A 353 10.56 -9.12 10.29
N ILE A 354 10.95 -8.24 9.37
CA ILE A 354 10.19 -7.03 9.01
C ILE A 354 9.47 -7.26 7.68
N GLY A 355 8.16 -7.00 7.68
CA GLY A 355 7.26 -7.28 6.56
C GLY A 355 6.80 -6.02 5.83
N THR A 356 5.56 -5.60 6.11
CA THR A 356 4.89 -4.48 5.43
C THR A 356 5.74 -3.21 5.39
N THR A 357 6.29 -2.79 6.53
CA THR A 357 7.02 -1.52 6.70
C THR A 357 8.20 -1.36 5.73
N VAL A 358 8.96 -2.43 5.48
CA VAL A 358 10.12 -2.37 4.59
C VAL A 358 9.71 -2.38 3.11
N VAL A 359 8.72 -3.19 2.71
CA VAL A 359 8.35 -3.37 1.29
C VAL A 359 7.33 -2.36 0.74
N THR A 360 6.52 -1.74 1.60
CA THR A 360 5.49 -0.76 1.19
C THR A 360 5.83 0.68 1.55
N CYS A 361 6.90 0.92 2.32
CA CYS A 361 7.37 2.25 2.73
C CYS A 361 6.22 3.19 3.21
N PRO A 362 5.43 2.81 4.23
CA PRO A 362 4.13 3.44 4.51
C PRO A 362 4.20 4.95 4.81
N ARG A 363 5.31 5.46 5.37
CA ARG A 363 5.55 6.89 5.59
C ARG A 363 5.67 7.69 4.28
N GLN A 364 6.24 7.08 3.24
CA GLN A 364 6.48 7.69 1.94
C GLN A 364 6.65 6.57 0.88
N PRO A 365 5.59 6.21 0.13
CA PRO A 365 5.63 5.09 -0.81
C PRO A 365 6.31 5.41 -2.15
N SER A 366 6.94 6.58 -2.30
CA SER A 366 7.66 6.98 -3.51
C SER A 366 8.84 7.92 -3.21
N LEU A 367 9.99 7.70 -3.85
CA LEU A 367 11.17 8.58 -3.66
C LEU A 367 10.97 9.99 -4.22
N GLY A 368 10.12 10.15 -5.24
CA GLY A 368 9.91 11.44 -5.90
C GLY A 368 11.02 11.82 -6.89
N CYS A 369 11.60 10.83 -7.58
CA CYS A 369 12.49 11.11 -8.70
C CYS A 369 11.76 11.85 -9.84
N VAL A 370 12.52 12.62 -10.60
CA VAL A 370 12.11 13.33 -11.82
C VAL A 370 13.12 13.04 -12.92
N TYR A 371 12.62 12.95 -14.16
CA TYR A 371 13.43 12.76 -15.37
C TYR A 371 13.28 14.02 -16.23
N LYS A 372 14.36 14.71 -16.59
CA LYS A 372 14.28 16.07 -17.18
C LYS A 372 15.27 16.25 -18.33
N LEU A 373 14.79 16.80 -19.44
CA LEU A 373 15.62 17.17 -20.59
C LEU A 373 16.52 18.35 -20.20
N VAL A 374 17.83 18.19 -20.38
CA VAL A 374 18.84 19.23 -20.06
C VAL A 374 19.61 19.74 -21.28
N SER A 375 19.64 18.97 -22.37
CA SER A 375 20.20 19.39 -23.66
C SER A 375 19.49 18.72 -24.84
N VAL A 376 19.35 19.42 -25.97
CA VAL A 376 18.88 18.83 -27.24
C VAL A 376 19.55 19.52 -28.42
N GLY A 377 20.10 18.75 -29.37
CA GLY A 377 20.92 19.26 -30.47
C GLY A 377 22.20 19.97 -29.99
N GLY A 378 22.75 19.55 -28.84
CA GLY A 378 23.84 20.24 -28.16
C GLY A 378 23.45 21.56 -27.47
N GLN A 379 22.19 21.98 -27.56
CA GLN A 379 21.72 23.24 -26.99
C GLN A 379 21.10 23.03 -25.60
N PRO A 380 21.58 23.72 -24.55
CA PRO A 380 21.06 23.58 -23.18
C PRO A 380 19.56 23.89 -23.06
N ARG A 381 18.87 23.23 -22.13
CA ARG A 381 17.44 23.41 -21.86
C ARG A 381 17.18 23.53 -20.37
N MET A 382 16.41 24.55 -19.99
CA MET A 382 15.96 24.79 -18.61
C MET A 382 14.45 24.75 -18.56
N LYS A 383 13.87 24.06 -17.57
CA LYS A 383 12.45 24.19 -17.24
C LYS A 383 12.26 25.33 -16.24
N LEU A 384 11.71 26.44 -16.70
CA LEU A 384 11.19 27.51 -15.83
C LEU A 384 9.82 27.13 -15.24
N THR A 385 9.50 27.68 -14.07
CA THR A 385 8.33 27.32 -13.27
C THR A 385 8.12 28.35 -12.16
N GLU A 386 6.85 28.64 -11.85
CA GLU A 386 6.42 29.57 -10.79
C GLU A 386 6.87 29.14 -9.40
N ASP A 387 7.05 27.83 -9.20
CA ASP A 387 7.69 27.25 -8.02
C ASP A 387 9.21 27.12 -8.26
N PRO A 388 10.07 27.90 -7.56
CA PRO A 388 11.51 27.89 -7.76
C PRO A 388 12.19 26.55 -7.46
N GLU A 389 11.74 25.82 -6.44
CA GLU A 389 12.26 24.47 -6.11
C GLU A 389 12.04 23.47 -7.26
N LYS A 390 11.13 23.79 -8.18
CA LYS A 390 10.83 22.96 -9.34
C LYS A 390 11.66 23.27 -10.58
N GLN A 391 12.54 24.28 -10.56
CA GLN A 391 13.44 24.59 -11.67
C GLN A 391 14.48 23.47 -11.89
N THR A 392 15.23 23.52 -13.00
CA THR A 392 16.20 22.47 -13.38
C THR A 392 17.46 23.10 -13.95
N LEU A 393 18.64 22.66 -13.52
CA LEU A 393 19.90 23.16 -14.07
C LEU A 393 20.07 22.71 -15.53
N PRO A 394 20.31 23.63 -16.49
CA PRO A 394 20.49 23.29 -17.90
C PRO A 394 21.83 22.60 -18.16
N GLY A 395 22.01 22.12 -19.40
CA GLY A 395 23.30 21.64 -19.92
C GLY A 395 23.62 20.18 -19.57
N SER A 396 24.54 19.60 -20.35
CA SER A 396 25.19 18.34 -19.98
C SER A 396 26.19 18.62 -18.88
N LYS A 397 26.21 17.78 -17.83
CA LYS A 397 26.96 18.07 -16.60
C LYS A 397 27.86 16.93 -16.18
N ALA A 398 28.94 17.25 -15.47
CA ALA A 398 29.68 16.30 -14.66
C ALA A 398 29.37 16.55 -13.17
N ALA A 399 29.48 15.51 -12.35
CA ALA A 399 29.18 15.57 -10.93
C ALA A 399 30.32 14.94 -10.11
N PHE A 400 30.75 15.64 -9.07
CA PHE A 400 31.89 15.26 -8.23
C PHE A 400 31.54 15.39 -6.76
N ARG A 401 32.10 14.50 -5.94
CA ARG A 401 31.97 14.51 -4.48
C ARG A 401 33.26 15.00 -3.85
N LEU A 402 33.15 16.08 -3.07
CA LEU A 402 34.26 16.71 -2.37
C LEU A 402 34.37 16.14 -0.94
N ARG A 403 35.60 15.83 -0.52
CA ARG A 403 35.87 15.25 0.81
C ARG A 403 36.91 16.03 1.60
N GLY A 404 36.74 16.02 2.93
CA GLY A 404 37.67 16.62 3.88
C GLY A 404 38.93 15.77 4.10
N PRO A 405 39.96 16.30 4.78
CA PRO A 405 41.21 15.57 5.07
C PRO A 405 41.01 14.30 5.93
N ASP A 406 39.93 14.24 6.69
CA ASP A 406 39.48 13.12 7.52
C ASP A 406 38.61 12.11 6.75
N GLY A 407 38.37 12.32 5.45
CA GLY A 407 37.50 11.51 4.61
C GLY A 407 36.01 11.83 4.70
N SER A 408 35.63 12.81 5.54
CA SER A 408 34.25 13.30 5.66
C SER A 408 33.71 13.82 4.34
N LEU A 409 32.39 13.75 4.16
CA LEU A 409 31.71 14.30 2.99
C LEU A 409 31.49 15.80 3.20
N LEU A 410 32.03 16.64 2.31
CA LEU A 410 31.81 18.09 2.34
C LEU A 410 30.55 18.45 1.57
N MET A 411 30.54 18.17 0.27
CA MET A 411 29.46 18.54 -0.66
C MET A 411 29.57 17.76 -1.98
N ASP A 412 28.48 17.73 -2.74
CA ASP A 412 28.49 17.33 -4.14
C ASP A 412 28.44 18.58 -5.05
N VAL A 413 29.34 18.65 -6.03
CA VAL A 413 29.49 19.74 -7.00
C VAL A 413 29.02 19.32 -8.38
N LEU A 414 28.37 20.26 -9.09
CA LEU A 414 27.93 20.12 -10.47
C LEU A 414 28.60 21.18 -11.36
N GLN A 415 29.20 20.73 -12.46
CA GLN A 415 29.83 21.56 -13.49
C GLN A 415 29.37 21.10 -14.89
N LEU A 416 29.64 21.85 -15.95
CA LEU A 416 29.40 21.43 -17.33
C LEU A 416 30.34 20.28 -17.73
N ALA A 417 29.89 19.41 -18.65
CA ALA A 417 30.65 18.23 -19.05
C ALA A 417 31.96 18.55 -19.79
N GLU A 418 32.09 19.75 -20.35
CA GLU A 418 33.26 20.30 -21.02
C GLU A 418 34.30 20.94 -20.07
N GLU A 419 33.93 21.24 -18.82
CA GLU A 419 34.84 21.85 -17.85
C GLU A 419 35.89 20.84 -17.34
N PRO A 420 37.13 21.27 -17.05
CA PRO A 420 38.16 20.38 -16.50
C PRO A 420 37.73 19.85 -15.12
N PRO A 421 38.03 18.58 -14.79
CA PRO A 421 37.63 18.01 -13.50
C PRO A 421 38.42 18.64 -12.34
N PRO A 422 37.78 18.97 -11.21
CA PRO A 422 38.43 19.59 -10.06
C PRO A 422 39.53 18.70 -9.47
N GLN A 423 40.61 19.33 -9.00
CA GLN A 423 41.78 18.61 -8.48
C GLN A 423 41.85 18.67 -6.94
N PRO A 424 42.29 17.58 -6.27
CA PRO A 424 42.58 17.59 -4.85
C PRO A 424 43.57 18.70 -4.45
N GLY A 425 43.29 19.40 -3.36
CA GLY A 425 44.14 20.47 -2.82
C GLY A 425 44.04 21.82 -3.54
N GLN A 426 43.35 21.91 -4.68
CA GLN A 426 43.03 23.15 -5.38
C GLN A 426 41.93 23.93 -4.63
N GLU A 427 41.95 25.26 -4.69
CA GLU A 427 40.79 26.08 -4.28
C GLU A 427 39.77 26.10 -5.41
N LEU A 428 38.55 25.67 -5.10
CA LEU A 428 37.39 25.70 -5.97
C LEU A 428 36.47 26.81 -5.48
N ARG A 429 35.94 27.59 -6.42
CA ARG A 429 34.92 28.61 -6.14
C ARG A 429 33.58 28.02 -6.52
N VAL A 430 32.69 27.87 -5.56
CA VAL A 430 31.44 27.14 -5.70
C VAL A 430 30.27 28.01 -5.24
N TRP A 431 29.13 27.88 -5.89
CA TRP A 431 27.92 28.66 -5.63
C TRP A 431 26.85 27.74 -5.06
N PRO A 432 26.51 27.82 -3.76
CA PRO A 432 25.43 27.04 -3.18
C PRO A 432 24.11 27.18 -3.95
N LEU A 433 23.38 26.08 -4.09
CA LEU A 433 22.13 26.09 -4.86
C LEU A 433 21.09 27.04 -4.22
N GLY A 434 20.79 28.14 -4.92
CA GLY A 434 19.84 29.15 -4.47
C GLY A 434 20.47 30.38 -3.80
N THR A 435 21.79 30.47 -3.70
CA THR A 435 22.49 31.70 -3.28
C THR A 435 23.00 32.51 -4.48
N GLN A 436 23.33 33.77 -4.25
CA GLN A 436 24.10 34.61 -5.20
C GLN A 436 25.57 34.77 -4.78
N GLU A 437 25.89 34.42 -3.54
CA GLU A 437 27.25 34.43 -3.00
C GLU A 437 27.91 33.08 -3.22
N ALA A 438 29.18 33.12 -3.66
CA ALA A 438 30.04 31.96 -3.80
C ALA A 438 30.84 31.70 -2.52
N CYS A 439 31.04 30.45 -2.15
CA CYS A 439 32.03 30.06 -1.16
C CYS A 439 33.31 29.52 -1.83
N VAL A 440 34.37 29.33 -1.03
CA VAL A 440 35.66 28.79 -1.50
C VAL A 440 35.97 27.53 -0.70
N VAL A 441 36.17 26.42 -1.40
CA VAL A 441 36.39 25.10 -0.82
C VAL A 441 37.70 24.53 -1.33
N ARG A 442 38.48 23.91 -0.45
CA ARG A 442 39.72 23.21 -0.79
C ARG A 442 39.59 21.72 -0.44
N PRO A 443 39.07 20.87 -1.35
CA PRO A 443 38.86 19.45 -1.07
C PRO A 443 40.18 18.69 -0.90
N ALA A 444 40.24 17.76 0.05
CA ALA A 444 41.39 16.86 0.21
C ALA A 444 41.36 15.69 -0.79
N SER A 445 40.16 15.31 -1.26
CA SER A 445 39.98 14.41 -2.40
C SER A 445 38.69 14.71 -3.15
N VAL A 446 38.68 14.31 -4.44
CA VAL A 446 37.60 14.57 -5.41
C VAL A 446 37.23 13.23 -6.04
N GLU A 447 35.95 12.84 -5.97
CA GLU A 447 35.43 11.57 -6.45
C GLU A 447 34.39 11.80 -7.57
N PRO A 448 34.63 11.37 -8.84
CA PRO A 448 33.63 11.48 -9.89
C PRO A 448 32.46 10.53 -9.64
N LEU A 449 31.24 11.06 -9.65
CA LEU A 449 30.06 10.34 -9.20
C LEU A 449 29.45 9.40 -10.26
N LEU A 450 29.19 9.90 -11.47
CA LEU A 450 28.54 9.12 -12.53
C LEU A 450 29.55 8.38 -13.40
N ARG A 451 29.49 7.03 -13.36
CA ARG A 451 30.29 6.17 -14.24
C ARG A 451 29.55 5.84 -15.53
N LEU A 452 30.29 5.68 -16.63
CA LEU A 452 29.74 5.27 -17.93
C LEU A 452 29.38 3.78 -17.88
N CYS A 453 28.08 3.46 -17.81
CA CYS A 453 27.61 2.09 -17.68
C CYS A 453 27.21 1.49 -19.03
N VAL A 454 26.51 2.26 -19.86
CA VAL A 454 26.08 1.84 -21.21
C VAL A 454 26.56 2.87 -22.23
N GLN A 455 27.12 2.42 -23.35
CA GLN A 455 27.51 3.27 -24.47
C GLN A 455 26.98 2.65 -25.76
N GLN A 456 26.18 3.42 -26.52
CA GLN A 456 25.55 2.95 -27.77
C GLN A 456 24.88 1.56 -27.60
N GLY A 457 24.03 1.43 -26.57
CA GLY A 457 23.29 0.22 -26.22
C GLY A 457 24.10 -0.95 -25.69
N GLN A 458 25.43 -0.87 -25.66
CA GLN A 458 26.32 -1.90 -25.12
C GLN A 458 26.77 -1.56 -23.71
N LEU A 459 26.89 -2.59 -22.86
CA LEU A 459 27.36 -2.45 -21.48
C LEU A 459 28.89 -2.31 -21.47
N CYS A 460 29.43 -1.25 -20.87
CA CYS A 460 30.87 -0.97 -20.86
C CYS A 460 31.64 -1.81 -19.84
N GLU A 461 31.04 -2.07 -18.66
CA GLU A 461 31.63 -2.84 -17.57
C GLU A 461 30.61 -3.85 -17.02
N PRO A 462 31.04 -5.04 -16.56
CA PRO A 462 30.13 -5.97 -15.89
C PRO A 462 29.53 -5.33 -14.63
N LEU A 463 28.22 -5.51 -14.43
CA LEU A 463 27.52 -4.98 -13.25
C LEU A 463 28.04 -5.67 -11.97
N PRO A 464 28.45 -4.90 -10.92
CA PRO A 464 28.90 -5.47 -9.64
C PRO A 464 27.87 -6.41 -9.04
N SER A 465 28.32 -7.49 -8.40
CA SER A 465 27.44 -8.41 -7.67
C SER A 465 26.69 -7.68 -6.56
N LEU A 466 25.54 -8.23 -6.15
CA LEU A 466 24.74 -7.64 -5.07
C LEU A 466 25.52 -7.60 -3.73
N ALA A 467 26.48 -8.50 -3.52
CA ALA A 467 27.37 -8.48 -2.37
C ALA A 467 28.37 -7.32 -2.41
N GLU A 468 28.96 -7.03 -3.57
CA GLU A 468 29.85 -5.87 -3.77
C GLU A 468 29.09 -4.56 -3.59
N SER A 469 27.89 -4.42 -4.18
CA SER A 469 27.03 -3.25 -3.98
C SER A 469 26.55 -3.09 -2.54
N ARG A 470 26.24 -4.19 -1.83
CA ARG A 470 25.93 -4.15 -0.38
C ARG A 470 27.14 -3.68 0.42
N ALA A 471 28.33 -4.23 0.16
CA ALA A 471 29.56 -3.83 0.85
C ALA A 471 29.88 -2.35 0.61
N PHE A 472 29.74 -1.88 -0.63
CA PHE A 472 29.92 -0.48 -1.01
C PHE A 472 28.87 0.44 -0.39
N ALA A 473 27.62 0.00 -0.25
CA ALA A 473 26.58 0.72 0.50
C ALA A 473 26.94 0.87 1.98
N GLN A 474 27.36 -0.21 2.65
CA GLN A 474 27.78 -0.14 4.06
C GLN A 474 29.03 0.73 4.25
N LEU A 475 30.00 0.67 3.32
CA LEU A 475 31.17 1.56 3.32
C LEU A 475 30.76 3.04 3.15
N SER A 476 29.86 3.32 2.19
CA SER A 476 29.37 4.67 1.94
C SER A 476 28.63 5.24 3.15
N LEU A 477 27.70 4.46 3.74
CA LEU A 477 27.05 4.79 5.00
C LEU A 477 28.07 4.99 6.13
N GLY A 478 29.18 4.25 6.14
CA GLY A 478 30.31 4.44 7.06
C GLY A 478 30.80 5.89 7.09
N HIS A 479 31.00 6.50 5.93
CA HIS A 479 31.54 7.87 5.76
C HIS A 479 30.59 9.03 6.13
N LEU A 480 29.30 8.79 6.35
CA LEU A 480 28.40 9.85 6.83
C LEU A 480 28.72 10.22 8.29
N SER A 481 28.71 11.51 8.61
CA SER A 481 28.77 11.96 10.01
C SER A 481 27.53 11.51 10.80
N PRO A 482 27.60 11.45 12.14
CA PRO A 482 26.43 11.11 12.97
C PRO A 482 25.22 12.01 12.71
N GLU A 483 25.45 13.30 12.42
CA GLU A 483 24.42 14.31 12.12
C GLU A 483 23.60 13.94 10.86
N HIS A 484 24.28 13.52 9.79
CA HIS A 484 23.62 13.08 8.55
C HIS A 484 23.01 11.67 8.65
N LYS A 485 23.34 10.91 9.70
CA LYS A 485 22.73 9.60 10.02
C LYS A 485 21.46 9.72 10.87
N GLN A 486 21.13 10.92 11.38
CA GLN A 486 19.92 11.13 12.16
C GLN A 486 18.67 10.82 11.31
N LEU A 487 17.70 10.15 11.94
CA LEU A 487 16.50 9.65 11.28
C LEU A 487 15.39 10.71 11.20
N GLU A 488 15.50 11.73 12.04
CA GLU A 488 14.61 12.89 12.18
C GLU A 488 15.47 14.15 12.29
N GLN A 489 15.08 15.22 11.60
CA GLN A 489 15.78 16.51 11.55
C GLN A 489 17.32 16.45 11.37
N PRO A 490 17.87 15.61 10.46
CA PRO A 490 19.30 15.56 10.24
C PRO A 490 19.84 16.86 9.64
N ALA A 491 21.15 17.07 9.76
CA ALA A 491 21.85 18.13 9.04
C ALA A 491 21.62 18.03 7.52
N LEU A 492 21.48 19.18 6.86
CA LEU A 492 21.35 19.26 5.41
C LEU A 492 22.71 19.07 4.75
N TYR A 493 22.79 18.10 3.83
CA TYR A 493 23.97 17.95 2.99
C TYR A 493 24.01 19.04 1.91
N GLN A 494 25.14 19.73 1.79
CA GLN A 494 25.29 20.88 0.88
C GLN A 494 25.51 20.44 -0.58
N LEU A 495 24.93 21.20 -1.51
CA LEU A 495 25.07 21.04 -2.96
C LEU A 495 25.38 22.40 -3.57
N GLU A 496 26.49 22.48 -4.32
CA GLU A 496 26.99 23.75 -4.86
C GLU A 496 27.40 23.59 -6.34
N PRO A 497 26.66 24.13 -7.32
CA PRO A 497 27.15 24.30 -8.69
C PRO A 497 28.39 25.22 -8.78
N GLU A 498 29.27 24.96 -9.75
CA GLU A 498 30.49 25.77 -10.02
C GLU A 498 30.27 26.88 -11.08
N LEU A 499 29.02 27.11 -11.50
CA LEU A 499 28.68 27.95 -12.65
C LEU A 499 28.83 29.47 -12.41
N GLU A 500 29.69 30.14 -13.18
CA GLU A 500 29.64 31.59 -13.34
C GLU A 500 28.36 32.04 -14.09
N PRO A 501 27.65 33.09 -13.61
CA PRO A 501 26.54 33.69 -14.35
C PRO A 501 27.06 34.54 -15.52
N GLN A 502 27.18 33.94 -16.71
CA GLN A 502 27.50 34.70 -17.93
C GLN A 502 26.31 35.56 -18.42
N ALA A 503 26.67 36.67 -19.06
CA ALA A 503 25.83 37.86 -19.21
C ALA A 503 24.66 37.77 -20.23
N GLU A 504 23.85 38.83 -20.24
CA GLU A 504 22.59 38.98 -20.99
C GLU A 504 22.65 38.64 -22.50
N PRO A 505 21.54 38.17 -23.08
CA PRO A 505 21.37 38.15 -24.53
C PRO A 505 21.15 39.58 -25.06
N MET A 506 22.22 40.27 -25.45
CA MET A 506 22.13 41.55 -26.17
C MET A 506 21.29 41.40 -27.45
N GLY A 507 20.19 42.14 -27.54
CA GLY A 507 19.26 42.00 -28.67
C GLY A 507 18.08 42.98 -28.71
N ALA A 508 18.22 44.21 -28.20
CA ALA A 508 17.20 45.26 -28.33
C ALA A 508 17.82 46.61 -28.74
N ILE A 509 17.36 47.15 -29.87
CA ILE A 509 17.79 48.43 -30.45
C ILE A 509 16.96 49.57 -29.83
N ALA A 510 17.58 50.71 -29.53
CA ALA A 510 16.94 51.82 -28.81
C ALA A 510 16.57 53.07 -29.69
N VAL A 511 15.79 53.96 -29.05
CA VAL A 511 15.60 55.44 -29.27
C VAL A 511 14.47 55.91 -30.23
N PRO A 512 13.64 56.96 -29.92
CA PRO A 512 13.51 57.79 -28.70
C PRO A 512 12.10 57.82 -28.05
N THR A 513 11.91 58.69 -27.04
CA THR A 513 10.62 59.12 -26.45
C THR A 513 10.18 60.53 -26.89
N ALA A 514 8.87 60.80 -27.01
CA ALA A 514 8.28 62.16 -27.05
C ALA A 514 6.80 62.18 -26.59
N GLY A 515 6.37 63.22 -25.84
CA GLY A 515 4.95 63.53 -25.51
C GLY A 515 4.40 64.68 -26.40
N PRO A 516 3.08 65.03 -26.35
CA PRO A 516 2.50 65.81 -25.23
C PRO A 516 0.97 65.63 -24.92
N ALA A 517 0.47 66.43 -23.96
CA ALA A 517 -0.85 66.53 -23.25
C ALA A 517 -2.07 67.10 -24.09
N PRO A 518 -3.22 67.65 -23.56
CA PRO A 518 -3.81 67.77 -22.17
C PRO A 518 -5.40 67.72 -22.01
N CYS A 519 -5.91 67.87 -20.75
CA CYS A 519 -7.22 68.47 -20.29
C CYS A 519 -8.61 67.76 -20.51
N SER A 520 -9.68 67.91 -19.68
CA SER A 520 -9.89 68.59 -18.35
C SER A 520 -11.27 68.36 -17.65
N LEU A 521 -11.27 68.21 -16.31
CA LEU A 521 -12.22 68.74 -15.25
C LEU A 521 -13.70 68.26 -15.14
N PRO A 522 -14.42 68.47 -13.99
CA PRO A 522 -14.07 69.24 -12.78
C PRO A 522 -14.14 68.51 -11.41
N ARG A 523 -13.77 69.25 -10.35
CA ARG A 523 -13.76 68.87 -8.92
C ARG A 523 -14.57 69.92 -8.14
N VAL A 524 -15.30 69.54 -7.08
CA VAL A 524 -15.83 70.48 -6.07
C VAL A 524 -15.40 69.99 -4.68
N GLN A 525 -15.22 70.94 -3.76
CA GLN A 525 -14.58 70.79 -2.45
C GLN A 525 -15.59 70.49 -1.34
N GLU A 526 -15.11 69.94 -0.21
CA GLU A 526 -15.20 70.67 1.06
C GLU A 526 -14.15 70.18 2.08
N ALA A 527 -13.91 70.94 3.14
CA ALA A 527 -12.76 70.80 4.05
C ALA A 527 -13.16 70.50 5.50
N ALA A 528 -12.23 69.92 6.26
CA ALA A 528 -12.42 69.38 7.61
C ALA A 528 -12.70 70.45 8.70
N PRO A 529 -13.11 70.01 9.91
CA PRO A 529 -12.09 69.96 10.98
C PRO A 529 -12.21 68.84 12.04
N LYS A 530 -11.03 68.43 12.55
CA LYS A 530 -10.71 68.03 13.95
C LYS A 530 -11.51 66.92 14.67
N GLY A 531 -10.82 65.83 14.98
CA GLY A 531 -11.17 64.87 16.04
C GLY A 531 -9.98 63.95 16.36
N LEU A 532 -9.72 63.64 17.63
CA LEU A 532 -8.57 62.83 18.03
C LEU A 532 -8.73 61.36 17.62
N TYR A 533 -7.66 60.75 17.10
CA TYR A 533 -7.54 59.31 16.99
C TYR A 533 -7.03 58.77 18.33
N GLN A 534 -7.93 58.13 19.09
CA GLN A 534 -7.58 57.25 20.21
C GLN A 534 -8.23 55.90 19.96
N ASP A 535 -7.47 54.86 20.27
CA ASP A 535 -7.87 53.46 20.16
C ASP A 535 -8.90 53.09 21.25
N PRO A 536 -10.01 52.42 20.92
CA PRO A 536 -10.82 51.71 21.89
C PRO A 536 -10.97 50.23 21.55
N GLN A 537 -10.52 49.42 22.51
CA GLN A 537 -10.84 48.00 22.60
C GLN A 537 -12.36 47.74 22.68
N SER A 538 -12.72 46.47 22.41
CA SER A 538 -13.84 45.72 23.00
C SER A 538 -15.24 45.75 22.37
N SER A 539 -15.87 44.58 22.47
CA SER A 539 -17.28 44.25 22.23
C SER A 539 -17.83 44.36 20.80
N TRP A 540 -18.28 43.22 20.25
CA TRP A 540 -19.54 43.00 19.49
C TRP A 540 -19.61 41.61 18.82
N GLU A 541 -18.55 40.77 18.86
CA GLU A 541 -18.59 39.39 18.30
C GLU A 541 -18.67 38.24 19.33
N GLU A 542 -18.46 38.47 20.63
CA GLU A 542 -18.57 37.41 21.66
C GLU A 542 -20.03 37.11 22.07
N GLY A 543 -20.93 38.10 21.98
CA GLY A 543 -22.32 37.97 22.40
C GLY A 543 -23.08 36.86 21.66
N ALA A 544 -22.97 36.79 20.33
CA ALA A 544 -23.78 35.87 19.51
C ALA A 544 -23.50 34.37 19.75
N LEU A 545 -22.34 34.01 20.29
CA LEU A 545 -22.01 32.62 20.68
C LEU A 545 -22.39 32.33 22.14
N ALA A 546 -22.20 33.31 23.04
CA ALA A 546 -22.68 33.23 24.41
C ALA A 546 -24.22 33.14 24.46
N ASP A 547 -24.93 33.94 23.67
CA ASP A 547 -26.40 33.94 23.56
C ASP A 547 -26.93 32.60 23.04
N LEU A 548 -26.24 31.97 22.08
CA LEU A 548 -26.64 30.67 21.52
C LEU A 548 -26.40 29.53 22.52
N ALA A 549 -25.34 29.64 23.34
CA ALA A 549 -25.06 28.73 24.45
C ALA A 549 -26.03 28.93 25.63
N LEU A 550 -26.36 30.17 26.00
CA LEU A 550 -27.37 30.50 27.02
C LEU A 550 -28.76 30.07 26.59
N TYR A 551 -29.14 30.29 25.33
CA TYR A 551 -30.44 29.87 24.80
C TYR A 551 -30.59 28.34 24.79
N ALA A 552 -29.52 27.62 24.43
CA ALA A 552 -29.47 26.17 24.54
C ALA A 552 -29.52 25.69 26.01
N ALA A 553 -28.82 26.35 26.93
CA ALA A 553 -28.85 26.02 28.35
C ALA A 553 -30.22 26.27 28.99
N ALA A 554 -30.82 27.44 28.75
CA ALA A 554 -32.15 27.81 29.26
C ALA A 554 -33.24 26.85 28.72
N SER A 555 -33.15 26.47 27.44
CA SER A 555 -34.07 25.48 26.84
C SER A 555 -33.94 24.08 27.46
N LEU A 556 -32.78 23.73 28.02
CA LEU A 556 -32.56 22.46 28.73
C LEU A 556 -32.98 22.55 30.22
N GLU A 557 -32.93 23.74 30.80
CA GLU A 557 -33.34 24.02 32.18
C GLU A 557 -34.87 24.10 32.31
N GLU A 558 -35.57 24.77 31.37
CA GLU A 558 -37.04 24.69 31.24
C GLU A 558 -37.54 23.25 30.98
N ALA A 559 -36.70 22.40 30.37
CA ALA A 559 -36.98 20.98 30.15
C ALA A 559 -36.65 20.07 31.36
N GLY A 560 -36.18 20.64 32.48
CA GLY A 560 -36.02 19.94 33.77
C GLY A 560 -34.68 19.21 33.98
N PHE A 561 -33.64 19.49 33.19
CA PHE A 561 -32.34 18.80 33.28
C PHE A 561 -31.30 19.53 34.15
N ALA A 562 -31.49 19.46 35.47
CA ALA A 562 -30.49 19.95 36.43
C ALA A 562 -29.23 19.05 36.45
N GLY A 563 -28.06 19.58 36.09
CA GLY A 563 -26.76 18.93 36.31
C GLY A 563 -25.67 19.18 35.26
N THR A 564 -26.01 19.55 34.02
CA THR A 564 -25.05 19.64 32.90
C THR A 564 -24.47 21.03 32.63
N GLN A 565 -24.60 21.98 33.57
CA GLN A 565 -23.95 23.29 33.47
C GLN A 565 -22.41 23.15 33.45
N ALA A 566 -21.86 22.22 34.23
CA ALA A 566 -20.42 21.95 34.29
C ALA A 566 -19.85 21.45 32.96
N THR A 567 -20.52 20.52 32.27
CA THR A 567 -20.03 19.97 30.99
C THR A 567 -20.07 21.01 29.87
N ALA A 568 -21.10 21.85 29.83
CA ALA A 568 -21.23 22.93 28.85
C ALA A 568 -20.18 24.04 29.07
N LEU A 569 -20.01 24.49 30.32
CA LEU A 569 -18.96 25.46 30.68
C LEU A 569 -17.55 24.89 30.43
N MET A 570 -17.32 23.61 30.75
CA MET A 570 -16.03 22.95 30.49
C MET A 570 -15.74 22.83 28.99
N LEU A 571 -16.76 22.63 28.13
CA LEU A 571 -16.59 22.66 26.68
C LEU A 571 -16.37 24.08 26.14
N ALA A 572 -17.06 25.10 26.67
CA ALA A 572 -16.85 26.49 26.30
C ALA A 572 -15.42 26.95 26.66
N SER A 573 -15.01 26.75 27.92
CA SER A 573 -13.65 27.07 28.38
C SER A 573 -12.58 26.25 27.65
N ALA A 574 -12.83 25.00 27.27
CA ALA A 574 -11.89 24.19 26.49
C ALA A 574 -11.78 24.61 25.00
N LEU A 575 -12.72 25.41 24.49
CA LEU A 575 -12.70 25.98 23.14
C LEU A 575 -12.11 27.40 23.13
N GLU A 576 -12.36 28.20 24.17
CA GLU A 576 -11.70 29.50 24.37
C GLU A 576 -10.22 29.32 24.70
N ALA A 577 -9.85 28.35 25.54
CA ALA A 577 -8.47 28.10 25.97
C ALA A 577 -7.59 27.31 24.97
N ARG A 578 -8.00 27.17 23.70
CA ARG A 578 -7.26 26.39 22.68
C ARG A 578 -7.05 27.12 21.34
N GLY A 579 -6.86 28.42 21.41
CA GLY A 579 -5.87 29.07 20.58
C GLY A 579 -4.47 28.73 21.12
N GLU A 580 -3.67 28.04 20.31
CA GLU A 580 -2.28 27.59 20.58
C GLU A 580 -2.05 26.23 21.30
N ARG A 581 -0.92 25.66 20.90
CA ARG A 581 -0.21 24.39 21.24
C ARG A 581 -0.71 23.52 22.40
N LEU A 582 -0.81 22.21 22.12
CA LEU A 582 -0.66 21.13 23.10
C LEU A 582 -0.25 19.80 22.43
N GLU A 583 0.88 19.81 21.73
CA GLU A 583 1.75 18.63 21.61
C GLU A 583 2.68 18.61 22.82
N GLU A 584 2.20 18.05 23.93
CA GLU A 584 2.96 17.52 25.08
C GLU A 584 1.95 17.13 26.18
N GLN A 585 2.33 16.20 27.07
CA GLN A 585 1.52 15.77 28.23
C GLN A 585 0.21 14.98 27.94
N VAL A 586 0.34 13.84 27.25
CA VAL A 586 -0.42 12.63 27.66
C VAL A 586 0.57 11.49 27.90
N SER A 587 1.17 11.50 29.08
CA SER A 587 1.94 10.39 29.63
C SER A 587 1.78 10.36 31.14
N GLN A 588 0.70 9.72 31.61
CA GLN A 588 0.65 8.94 32.87
C GLN A 588 -0.79 8.42 33.15
N SER A 589 -0.92 7.08 33.15
CA SER A 589 -1.94 6.29 33.90
C SER A 589 -3.43 6.35 33.49
N PRO A 590 -4.22 5.30 33.78
CA PRO A 590 -3.95 3.90 33.45
C PRO A 590 -5.07 3.29 32.59
N SER A 591 -4.73 2.23 31.85
CA SER A 591 -5.66 1.54 30.95
C SER A 591 -6.79 0.79 31.66
N GLN A 592 -8.04 1.23 31.48
CA GLN A 592 -9.21 0.35 31.52
C GLN A 592 -10.11 0.62 30.31
N SER A 593 -9.89 -0.14 29.24
CA SER A 593 -10.87 -0.31 28.16
C SER A 593 -11.51 -1.70 28.31
N PRO A 594 -12.85 -1.83 28.24
CA PRO A 594 -13.48 -3.14 28.26
C PRO A 594 -13.06 -3.93 27.02
N ARG A 595 -12.47 -5.11 27.23
CA ARG A 595 -12.11 -6.03 26.14
C ARG A 595 -13.38 -6.55 25.48
N LEU A 596 -13.67 -6.13 24.26
CA LEU A 596 -14.46 -6.93 23.34
C LEU A 596 -13.61 -8.14 22.92
N LEU A 597 -13.86 -9.28 23.54
CA LEU A 597 -13.19 -10.54 23.26
C LEU A 597 -13.54 -11.03 21.84
N PRO A 598 -12.56 -11.47 21.02
CA PRO A 598 -12.86 -12.26 19.83
C PRO A 598 -13.22 -13.68 20.25
N GLY A 599 -14.53 -14.00 20.26
CA GLY A 599 -15.05 -15.29 20.74
C GLY A 599 -15.99 -15.99 19.74
N ASP A 600 -15.64 -17.25 19.45
CA ASP A 600 -16.41 -18.33 18.79
C ASP A 600 -16.94 -18.10 17.35
N PRO A 601 -16.46 -18.86 16.33
CA PRO A 601 -17.03 -18.87 14.97
C PRO A 601 -18.32 -19.70 14.88
N ARG A 602 -19.27 -19.48 15.81
CA ARG A 602 -20.61 -20.06 15.79
C ARG A 602 -21.67 -18.97 15.74
N LEU A 603 -21.95 -18.52 14.51
CA LEU A 603 -23.26 -17.93 14.21
C LEU A 603 -24.32 -19.04 14.31
N GLY A 604 -24.81 -19.25 15.54
CA GLY A 604 -26.05 -19.98 15.80
C GLY A 604 -27.25 -19.27 15.15
N GLY A 605 -28.40 -19.94 15.20
CA GLY A 605 -29.65 -19.44 14.63
C GLY A 605 -30.17 -18.15 15.28
N PRO A 606 -31.30 -17.62 14.77
CA PRO A 606 -31.81 -16.30 15.15
C PRO A 606 -32.47 -16.33 16.53
N GLU A 607 -31.69 -16.06 17.58
CA GLU A 607 -32.22 -15.68 18.90
C GLU A 607 -31.59 -14.36 19.37
N SER A 608 -32.38 -13.58 20.11
CA SER A 608 -32.23 -12.12 20.24
C SER A 608 -31.16 -11.66 21.22
N ASP A 609 -30.30 -10.73 20.76
CA ASP A 609 -29.47 -9.90 21.65
C ASP A 609 -30.35 -8.86 22.39
N PRO A 610 -30.41 -8.88 23.74
CA PRO A 610 -31.27 -8.00 24.53
C PRO A 610 -30.85 -6.51 24.49
N ALA A 611 -29.72 -6.15 23.89
CA ALA A 611 -29.36 -4.74 23.68
C ALA A 611 -30.25 -4.03 22.63
N LEU A 612 -30.79 -4.77 21.65
CA LEU A 612 -31.53 -4.20 20.51
C LEU A 612 -33.01 -3.88 20.78
N THR A 613 -33.57 -4.26 21.93
CA THR A 613 -35.00 -4.04 22.25
C THR A 613 -35.28 -2.82 23.12
N ARG A 614 -34.25 -2.13 23.63
CA ARG A 614 -34.44 -0.83 24.32
C ARG A 614 -34.85 0.26 23.32
N ALA A 615 -35.82 1.10 23.71
CA ALA A 615 -36.18 2.32 22.98
C ALA A 615 -35.00 3.32 22.96
N PRO A 616 -34.82 4.10 21.88
CA PRO A 616 -33.75 5.10 21.80
C PRO A 616 -33.93 6.20 22.85
N LEU A 617 -32.82 6.74 23.36
CA LEU A 617 -32.85 7.84 24.33
C LEU A 617 -33.60 9.06 23.75
N PRO A 618 -34.75 9.48 24.31
CA PRO A 618 -35.58 10.53 23.73
C PRO A 618 -34.85 11.86 23.56
N GLN A 619 -33.93 12.17 24.47
CA GLN A 619 -33.11 13.39 24.47
C GLN A 619 -32.16 13.44 23.26
N VAL A 620 -31.41 12.36 22.99
CA VAL A 620 -30.49 12.27 21.85
C VAL A 620 -31.27 12.30 20.53
N TYR A 621 -32.39 11.58 20.47
CA TYR A 621 -33.27 11.59 19.30
C TYR A 621 -33.82 13.00 19.01
N ALA A 622 -34.26 13.72 20.04
CA ALA A 622 -34.74 15.12 19.92
C ALA A 622 -33.62 16.07 19.46
N LEU A 623 -32.41 15.96 20.02
CA LEU A 623 -31.25 16.78 19.61
C LEU A 623 -30.90 16.58 18.13
N VAL A 624 -30.86 15.33 17.65
CA VAL A 624 -30.55 15.04 16.24
C VAL A 624 -31.66 15.52 15.30
N ARG A 625 -32.93 15.42 15.71
CA ARG A 625 -34.06 16.03 14.99
C ARG A 625 -33.99 17.56 14.96
N GLY A 626 -33.55 18.18 16.06
CA GLY A 626 -33.30 19.63 16.13
C GLY A 626 -32.20 20.07 15.18
N LEU A 627 -31.07 19.37 15.14
CA LEU A 627 -29.98 19.62 14.18
C LEU A 627 -30.48 19.51 12.73
N LEU A 628 -31.26 18.47 12.40
CA LEU A 628 -31.84 18.29 11.07
C LEU A 628 -32.74 19.49 10.66
N ALA A 629 -33.50 20.06 11.61
CA ALA A 629 -34.35 21.21 11.36
C ALA A 629 -33.57 22.54 11.26
N GLN A 630 -32.49 22.71 12.03
CA GLN A 630 -31.75 23.98 12.13
C GLN A 630 -30.60 24.14 11.12
N VAL A 631 -29.96 23.06 10.66
CA VAL A 631 -28.86 23.13 9.69
C VAL A 631 -29.21 23.90 8.39
N PRO A 632 -30.43 23.81 7.82
CA PRO A 632 -30.85 24.68 6.71
C PRO A 632 -30.74 26.18 6.99
N SER A 633 -31.07 26.62 8.21
CA SER A 633 -31.00 28.03 8.63
C SER A 633 -29.61 28.51 9.03
N LEU A 634 -28.64 27.61 9.20
CA LEU A 634 -27.25 27.98 9.51
C LEU A 634 -26.49 28.39 8.25
N ALA A 635 -25.93 29.61 8.30
CA ALA A 635 -25.03 30.13 7.28
C ALA A 635 -23.84 29.17 7.04
N GLU A 636 -23.40 29.08 5.77
CA GLU A 636 -22.24 28.28 5.40
C GLU A 636 -20.96 28.80 6.08
N GLY A 637 -20.07 27.88 6.45
CA GLY A 637 -18.85 28.20 7.22
C GLY A 637 -18.92 27.71 8.67
N ARG A 638 -18.38 28.50 9.61
CA ARG A 638 -18.13 28.09 11.01
C ARG A 638 -19.39 27.59 11.76
N PRO A 639 -20.57 28.25 11.70
CA PRO A 639 -21.74 27.81 12.48
C PRO A 639 -22.25 26.43 12.05
N ARG A 640 -22.40 26.23 10.73
CA ARG A 640 -22.76 24.93 10.14
C ARG A 640 -21.72 23.85 10.45
N GLN A 641 -20.42 24.16 10.41
CA GLN A 641 -19.37 23.22 10.81
C GLN A 641 -19.44 22.85 12.31
N ALA A 642 -19.83 23.77 13.19
CA ALA A 642 -20.01 23.48 14.61
C ALA A 642 -21.18 22.50 14.84
N ALA A 643 -22.34 22.72 14.21
CA ALA A 643 -23.48 21.80 14.26
C ALA A 643 -23.11 20.37 13.77
N LEU A 644 -22.32 20.28 12.70
CA LEU A 644 -21.80 19.01 12.19
C LEU A 644 -20.79 18.30 13.13
N ARG A 645 -20.05 19.06 13.94
CA ARG A 645 -19.19 18.50 15.02
C ARG A 645 -20.02 17.97 16.19
N VAL A 646 -21.10 18.67 16.59
CA VAL A 646 -22.03 18.20 17.63
C VAL A 646 -22.64 16.85 17.25
N LEU A 647 -23.12 16.70 16.00
CA LEU A 647 -23.61 15.41 15.52
C LEU A 647 -22.54 14.30 15.64
N SER A 648 -21.30 14.61 15.30
CA SER A 648 -20.18 13.65 15.37
C SER A 648 -19.82 13.27 16.81
N ALA A 649 -19.96 14.20 17.77
CA ALA A 649 -19.77 13.92 19.19
C ALA A 649 -20.90 13.03 19.75
N LEU A 650 -22.16 13.36 19.45
CA LEU A 650 -23.32 12.52 19.82
C LEU A 650 -23.18 11.09 19.26
N ALA A 651 -22.71 10.95 18.02
CA ALA A 651 -22.57 9.65 17.38
C ALA A 651 -21.40 8.80 17.92
N LEU A 652 -20.45 9.38 18.64
CA LEU A 652 -19.32 8.65 19.25
C LEU A 652 -19.76 7.79 20.44
N GLU A 653 -20.77 8.26 21.19
CA GLU A 653 -21.31 7.61 22.38
C GLU A 653 -22.70 7.00 22.14
N HIS A 654 -23.49 7.57 21.23
CA HIS A 654 -24.89 7.22 20.96
C HIS A 654 -25.16 6.95 19.46
N ALA A 655 -24.27 6.19 18.80
CA ALA A 655 -24.37 5.87 17.38
C ALA A 655 -25.74 5.29 16.96
N ARG A 656 -26.36 4.47 17.81
CA ARG A 656 -27.67 3.85 17.54
C ARG A 656 -28.78 4.89 17.51
N GLU A 657 -28.84 5.76 18.52
CA GLU A 657 -29.83 6.83 18.65
C GLU A 657 -29.72 7.84 17.50
N VAL A 658 -28.48 8.20 17.11
CA VAL A 658 -28.22 9.07 15.95
C VAL A 658 -28.72 8.42 14.65
N VAL A 659 -28.45 7.13 14.44
CA VAL A 659 -28.95 6.40 13.27
C VAL A 659 -30.48 6.33 13.28
N CYS A 660 -31.12 5.94 14.39
CA CYS A 660 -32.57 5.91 14.52
C CYS A 660 -33.24 7.28 14.26
N ALA A 661 -32.58 8.39 14.57
CA ALA A 661 -33.10 9.74 14.32
C ALA A 661 -32.93 10.21 12.87
N LEU A 662 -31.83 9.87 12.20
CA LEU A 662 -31.54 10.27 10.81
C LEU A 662 -32.18 9.34 9.76
N LEU A 663 -32.31 8.05 10.07
CA LEU A 663 -32.73 7.03 9.11
C LEU A 663 -34.11 7.32 8.48
N PRO A 664 -35.16 7.73 9.23
CA PRO A 664 -36.46 8.08 8.64
C PRO A 664 -36.40 9.26 7.67
N SER A 665 -35.42 10.14 7.80
CA SER A 665 -35.22 11.29 6.89
C SER A 665 -34.36 10.94 5.66
N SER A 666 -34.01 9.67 5.48
CA SER A 666 -33.36 9.17 4.26
C SER A 666 -34.37 8.72 3.20
N LEU A 667 -35.67 8.58 3.55
CA LEU A 667 -36.78 8.32 2.64
C LEU A 667 -38.03 9.12 3.05
N PRO A 668 -38.51 10.10 2.24
CA PRO A 668 -37.96 10.54 0.96
C PRO A 668 -36.57 11.18 1.09
N PRO A 669 -35.82 11.34 -0.03
CA PRO A 669 -34.52 12.01 -0.02
C PRO A 669 -34.58 13.43 0.56
N ASP A 670 -33.92 13.63 1.69
CA ASP A 670 -33.65 14.95 2.23
C ASP A 670 -32.16 15.35 2.03
N ARG A 671 -31.93 16.61 1.65
CA ARG A 671 -30.58 17.13 1.38
C ARG A 671 -29.77 17.34 2.66
N VAL A 672 -30.44 17.65 3.78
CA VAL A 672 -29.80 17.87 5.08
C VAL A 672 -29.38 16.53 5.66
N ALA A 673 -30.25 15.52 5.63
CA ALA A 673 -29.92 14.15 6.02
C ALA A 673 -28.69 13.62 5.25
N ALA A 674 -28.62 13.84 3.94
CA ALA A 674 -27.45 13.49 3.13
C ALA A 674 -26.16 14.22 3.59
N GLU A 675 -26.23 15.50 3.93
CA GLU A 675 -25.11 16.27 4.48
C GLU A 675 -24.65 15.74 5.85
N LEU A 676 -25.60 15.37 6.72
CA LEU A 676 -25.33 14.79 8.04
C LEU A 676 -24.66 13.40 7.93
N TRP A 677 -25.14 12.52 7.03
CA TRP A 677 -24.49 11.23 6.73
C TRP A 677 -23.05 11.40 6.20
N ARG A 678 -22.85 12.32 5.25
CA ARG A 678 -21.50 12.66 4.73
C ARG A 678 -20.61 13.24 5.83
N SER A 679 -21.15 13.95 6.81
CA SER A 679 -20.39 14.48 7.94
C SER A 679 -19.91 13.39 8.89
N LEU A 680 -20.79 12.46 9.30
CA LEU A 680 -20.44 11.31 10.15
C LEU A 680 -19.28 10.49 9.56
N SER A 681 -19.20 10.43 8.23
CA SER A 681 -18.16 9.73 7.46
C SER A 681 -16.76 10.32 7.57
N ARG A 682 -16.63 11.59 8.02
CA ARG A 682 -15.34 12.30 8.16
C ARG A 682 -14.59 11.95 9.44
N ASN A 683 -15.26 11.32 10.42
CA ASN A 683 -14.63 10.90 11.69
C ASN A 683 -14.46 9.37 11.73
N GLN A 684 -13.20 8.91 11.75
CA GLN A 684 -12.85 7.49 11.70
C GLN A 684 -13.30 6.66 12.92
N ARG A 685 -13.50 7.27 14.09
CA ARG A 685 -14.01 6.54 15.27
C ARG A 685 -15.52 6.31 15.17
N VAL A 686 -16.23 7.32 14.66
CA VAL A 686 -17.69 7.35 14.52
C VAL A 686 -18.16 6.49 13.34
N ASN A 687 -17.50 6.60 12.17
CA ASN A 687 -18.02 5.98 10.96
C ASN A 687 -18.09 4.44 11.05
N GLY A 688 -17.17 3.77 11.75
CA GLY A 688 -17.24 2.34 12.03
C GLY A 688 -18.45 1.95 12.90
N GLN A 689 -18.74 2.70 13.95
CA GLN A 689 -19.91 2.47 14.82
C GLN A 689 -21.23 2.66 14.03
N VAL A 690 -21.31 3.72 13.23
CA VAL A 690 -22.48 4.03 12.40
C VAL A 690 -22.68 2.98 11.29
N LEU A 691 -21.61 2.53 10.63
CA LEU A 691 -21.67 1.47 9.62
C LEU A 691 -22.17 0.14 10.19
N VAL A 692 -21.84 -0.20 11.44
CA VAL A 692 -22.42 -1.37 12.12
C VAL A 692 -23.93 -1.21 12.26
N GLN A 693 -24.42 -0.07 12.77
CA GLN A 693 -25.87 0.17 12.92
C GLN A 693 -26.61 0.12 11.57
N LEU A 694 -26.05 0.70 10.51
CA LEU A 694 -26.60 0.58 9.15
C LEU A 694 -26.61 -0.87 8.64
N LEU A 695 -25.59 -1.67 8.95
CA LEU A 695 -25.59 -3.11 8.61
C LEU A 695 -26.67 -3.90 9.37
N TRP A 696 -27.02 -3.50 10.60
CA TRP A 696 -28.17 -4.08 11.32
C TRP A 696 -29.50 -3.69 10.66
N ALA A 697 -29.70 -2.42 10.31
CA ALA A 697 -30.89 -1.97 9.58
C ALA A 697 -31.05 -2.66 8.21
N LEU A 698 -29.93 -2.94 7.50
CA LEU A 698 -29.93 -3.74 6.26
C LEU A 698 -30.27 -5.23 6.46
N LYS A 699 -30.06 -5.77 7.67
CA LYS A 699 -30.39 -7.18 8.02
C LYS A 699 -31.83 -7.36 8.52
N GLY A 700 -32.52 -6.28 8.88
CA GLY A 700 -33.71 -6.28 9.76
C GLY A 700 -35.02 -6.89 9.24
N GLY A 701 -35.07 -7.45 8.02
CA GLY A 701 -36.32 -7.98 7.48
C GLY A 701 -36.16 -8.93 6.28
N ALA A 702 -37.16 -9.79 6.09
CA ALA A 702 -37.25 -10.71 4.95
C ALA A 702 -37.83 -10.01 3.69
N GLY A 703 -37.25 -8.87 3.31
CA GLY A 703 -37.60 -8.11 2.11
C GLY A 703 -37.09 -6.67 2.12
N PRO A 704 -37.29 -5.90 1.04
CA PRO A 704 -37.00 -4.47 1.02
C PRO A 704 -38.05 -3.70 1.84
N GLU A 705 -37.85 -3.70 3.15
CA GLU A 705 -38.55 -2.82 4.09
C GLU A 705 -38.12 -1.36 3.90
N PRO A 706 -38.98 -0.37 4.24
CA PRO A 706 -38.61 1.05 4.17
C PRO A 706 -37.32 1.38 4.92
N GLU A 707 -37.08 0.72 6.05
CA GLU A 707 -35.87 0.89 6.86
C GLU A 707 -34.59 0.42 6.14
N ALA A 708 -34.63 -0.73 5.47
CA ALA A 708 -33.49 -1.25 4.71
C ALA A 708 -33.18 -0.38 3.49
N LEU A 709 -34.21 0.17 2.83
CA LEU A 709 -34.06 1.12 1.72
C LEU A 709 -33.46 2.46 2.20
N ALA A 710 -33.92 2.97 3.34
CA ALA A 710 -33.34 4.14 3.99
C ALA A 710 -31.86 3.92 4.36
N ALA A 711 -31.53 2.74 4.91
CA ALA A 711 -30.16 2.38 5.29
C ALA A 711 -29.23 2.26 4.07
N THR A 712 -29.77 1.82 2.94
CA THR A 712 -29.04 1.75 1.66
C THR A 712 -28.69 3.14 1.14
N ARG A 713 -29.63 4.08 1.26
CA ARG A 713 -29.39 5.48 0.87
C ARG A 713 -28.38 6.15 1.79
N ALA A 714 -28.53 5.99 3.12
CA ALA A 714 -27.59 6.47 4.12
C ALA A 714 -26.17 5.92 3.87
N LEU A 715 -26.06 4.61 3.60
CA LEU A 715 -24.80 3.96 3.25
C LEU A 715 -24.19 4.56 1.97
N GLY A 716 -24.98 4.78 0.92
CA GLY A 716 -24.52 5.42 -0.32
C GLY A 716 -23.94 6.82 -0.07
N GLU A 717 -24.62 7.64 0.73
CA GLU A 717 -24.14 8.98 1.12
C GLU A 717 -22.86 8.94 1.96
N MET A 718 -22.72 7.94 2.84
CA MET A 718 -21.49 7.75 3.62
C MET A 718 -20.31 7.30 2.76
N LEU A 719 -20.55 6.35 1.83
CA LEU A 719 -19.52 5.79 0.95
C LEU A 719 -19.06 6.78 -0.13
N ALA A 720 -19.83 7.83 -0.43
CA ALA A 720 -19.43 8.92 -1.31
C ALA A 720 -18.27 9.77 -0.73
N VAL A 721 -17.97 9.63 0.57
CA VAL A 721 -16.86 10.34 1.25
C VAL A 721 -15.67 9.40 1.44
N SER A 722 -14.49 9.80 0.98
CA SER A 722 -13.26 9.00 0.99
C SER A 722 -12.81 8.52 2.38
N GLY A 723 -13.28 9.14 3.46
CA GLY A 723 -12.99 8.74 4.85
C GLY A 723 -13.57 7.40 5.29
N CYS A 724 -14.57 6.86 4.60
CA CYS A 724 -15.22 5.59 4.99
C CYS A 724 -14.46 4.31 4.59
N VAL A 725 -13.50 4.39 3.66
CA VAL A 725 -12.83 3.21 3.07
C VAL A 725 -12.17 2.30 4.13
N GLY A 726 -11.47 2.88 5.10
CA GLY A 726 -10.79 2.09 6.14
C GLY A 726 -11.75 1.29 7.02
N ALA A 727 -12.93 1.86 7.32
CA ALA A 727 -13.93 1.24 8.19
C ALA A 727 -14.75 0.15 7.49
N THR A 728 -14.93 0.22 6.17
CA THR A 728 -15.71 -0.78 5.43
C THR A 728 -15.00 -2.13 5.31
N ARG A 729 -13.66 -2.19 5.38
CA ARG A 729 -12.87 -3.43 5.20
C ARG A 729 -13.30 -4.60 6.08
N GLY A 730 -13.67 -4.35 7.33
CA GLY A 730 -14.16 -5.40 8.24
C GLY A 730 -15.53 -5.96 7.88
N PHE A 731 -16.33 -5.19 7.13
CA PHE A 731 -17.73 -5.50 6.82
C PHE A 731 -17.99 -5.69 5.31
N TYR A 732 -16.99 -5.47 4.46
CA TYR A 732 -17.11 -5.42 3.00
C TYR A 732 -17.86 -6.63 2.41
N PRO A 733 -17.54 -7.90 2.76
CA PRO A 733 -18.26 -9.05 2.21
C PRO A 733 -19.73 -9.10 2.62
N HIS A 734 -20.10 -8.50 3.75
CA HIS A 734 -21.48 -8.42 4.20
C HIS A 734 -22.23 -7.30 3.46
N LEU A 735 -21.64 -6.11 3.38
CA LEU A 735 -22.24 -4.95 2.70
C LEU A 735 -22.48 -5.24 1.21
N LEU A 736 -21.49 -5.79 0.51
CA LEU A 736 -21.61 -6.14 -0.91
C LEU A 736 -22.75 -7.15 -1.14
N LEU A 737 -22.78 -8.23 -0.34
CA LEU A 737 -23.80 -9.28 -0.49
C LEU A 737 -25.20 -8.79 -0.11
N MET A 738 -25.35 -7.90 0.87
CA MET A 738 -26.65 -7.29 1.20
C MET A 738 -27.14 -6.38 0.07
N LEU A 739 -26.29 -5.51 -0.49
CA LEU A 739 -26.64 -4.66 -1.64
C LEU A 739 -27.05 -5.49 -2.87
N VAL A 740 -26.31 -6.55 -3.19
CA VAL A 740 -26.64 -7.45 -4.32
C VAL A 740 -27.96 -8.22 -4.05
N THR A 741 -28.19 -8.68 -2.83
CA THR A 741 -29.44 -9.39 -2.47
C THR A 741 -30.65 -8.46 -2.51
N GLN A 742 -30.50 -7.23 -2.04
CA GLN A 742 -31.55 -6.22 -2.10
C GLN A 742 -31.88 -5.83 -3.55
N LEU A 743 -30.86 -5.71 -4.43
CA LEU A 743 -31.07 -5.54 -5.86
C LEU A 743 -31.86 -6.71 -6.47
N HIS A 744 -31.60 -7.95 -6.05
CA HIS A 744 -32.38 -9.12 -6.46
C HIS A 744 -33.86 -9.00 -6.04
N GLN A 745 -34.11 -8.62 -4.78
CA GLN A 745 -35.46 -8.43 -4.27
C GLN A 745 -36.22 -7.29 -4.98
N LEU A 746 -35.55 -6.18 -5.26
CA LEU A 746 -36.11 -5.05 -6.01
C LEU A 746 -36.42 -5.45 -7.47
N ALA A 747 -35.52 -6.18 -8.13
CA ALA A 747 -35.72 -6.69 -9.48
C ALA A 747 -36.95 -7.63 -9.57
N ARG A 748 -37.18 -8.46 -8.55
CA ARG A 748 -38.38 -9.32 -8.46
C ARG A 748 -39.68 -8.53 -8.22
N ARG A 749 -39.65 -7.45 -7.43
CA ARG A 749 -40.84 -6.60 -7.18
C ARG A 749 -41.36 -5.89 -8.44
N ALA A 750 -40.47 -5.57 -9.39
CA ALA A 750 -40.86 -5.00 -10.69
C ALA A 750 -41.70 -5.94 -11.58
N SER A 751 -41.90 -7.20 -11.16
CA SER A 751 -42.69 -8.21 -11.88
C SER A 751 -44.15 -8.34 -11.40
N SER A 752 -44.62 -7.46 -10.50
CA SER A 752 -46.04 -7.42 -10.14
C SER A 752 -46.88 -6.79 -11.26
N PRO A 753 -47.99 -7.41 -11.71
CA PRO A 753 -48.85 -6.80 -12.71
C PRO A 753 -49.62 -5.58 -12.15
N ASP A 754 -49.90 -4.64 -13.06
CA ASP A 754 -50.83 -3.50 -12.99
C ASP A 754 -50.68 -2.45 -11.87
N THR A 755 -50.07 -1.31 -12.21
CA THR A 755 -50.85 -0.08 -12.53
C THR A 755 -49.95 1.06 -13.05
N PRO A 756 -50.33 1.78 -14.13
CA PRO A 756 -49.55 2.91 -14.63
C PRO A 756 -49.80 4.17 -13.80
N ARG A 757 -48.86 4.56 -12.93
CA ARG A 757 -48.90 5.88 -12.28
C ARG A 757 -48.33 6.95 -13.21
N ALA A 758 -49.18 7.93 -13.55
CA ALA A 758 -48.88 9.01 -14.47
C ALA A 758 -47.66 9.86 -14.05
N TRP A 759 -46.88 10.29 -15.04
CA TRP A 759 -45.84 11.32 -14.83
C TRP A 759 -46.49 12.69 -14.61
N ALA A 760 -46.28 13.27 -13.43
CA ALA A 760 -46.51 14.70 -13.17
C ALA A 760 -45.19 15.48 -13.38
N PRO A 761 -45.14 16.50 -14.26
CA PRO A 761 -43.90 17.18 -14.62
C PRO A 761 -43.57 18.36 -13.69
N SER A 762 -43.13 18.10 -12.46
CA SER A 762 -42.64 19.17 -11.58
C SER A 762 -41.69 18.69 -10.47
N HIS A 763 -40.41 18.49 -10.79
CA HIS A 763 -39.23 18.78 -9.95
C HIS A 763 -37.94 18.54 -10.78
N ARG A 764 -36.97 19.47 -10.75
CA ARG A 764 -35.69 19.32 -11.50
C ARG A 764 -34.68 18.46 -10.73
N GLY A 765 -34.56 17.21 -11.15
CA GLY A 765 -33.54 16.24 -10.72
C GLY A 765 -34.03 14.82 -11.05
N PRO A 766 -33.18 13.90 -11.53
CA PRO A 766 -33.65 12.56 -11.85
C PRO A 766 -34.15 11.85 -10.58
N PRO A 767 -35.35 11.26 -10.57
CA PRO A 767 -35.81 10.47 -9.44
C PRO A 767 -34.98 9.19 -9.37
N HIS A 768 -34.01 9.15 -8.45
CA HIS A 768 -33.26 7.93 -8.15
C HIS A 768 -34.23 6.88 -7.59
N SER A 769 -34.50 5.84 -8.36
CA SER A 769 -35.19 4.65 -7.88
C SER A 769 -34.34 3.96 -6.80
N ASP A 770 -34.98 3.18 -5.93
CA ASP A 770 -34.28 2.43 -4.88
C ASP A 770 -33.17 1.53 -5.44
N ALA A 771 -33.40 0.93 -6.62
CA ALA A 771 -32.40 0.15 -7.32
C ALA A 771 -31.23 1.01 -7.86
N SER A 772 -31.48 2.25 -8.29
CA SER A 772 -30.41 3.20 -8.62
C SER A 772 -29.59 3.57 -7.39
N CYS A 773 -30.23 3.80 -6.23
CA CYS A 773 -29.53 4.06 -4.97
C CYS A 773 -28.64 2.87 -4.56
N ALA A 774 -29.15 1.64 -4.65
CA ALA A 774 -28.39 0.44 -4.34
C ALA A 774 -27.22 0.19 -5.32
N VAL A 775 -27.38 0.49 -6.62
CA VAL A 775 -26.28 0.44 -7.60
C VAL A 775 -25.20 1.47 -7.30
N GLU A 776 -25.56 2.73 -6.99
CA GLU A 776 -24.56 3.75 -6.68
C GLU A 776 -23.85 3.50 -5.34
N ALA A 777 -24.56 2.97 -4.33
CA ALA A 777 -23.94 2.49 -3.09
C ALA A 777 -22.95 1.33 -3.35
N LEU A 778 -23.29 0.39 -4.24
CA LEU A 778 -22.42 -0.72 -4.64
C LEU A 778 -21.20 -0.23 -5.44
N LYS A 779 -21.37 0.72 -6.36
CA LYS A 779 -20.26 1.39 -7.06
C LYS A 779 -19.34 2.13 -6.10
N ALA A 780 -19.89 2.83 -5.11
CA ALA A 780 -19.11 3.54 -4.10
C ALA A 780 -18.32 2.56 -3.22
N LEU A 781 -18.93 1.46 -2.79
CA LEU A 781 -18.26 0.39 -2.02
C LEU A 781 -17.09 -0.23 -2.80
N LEU A 782 -17.31 -0.60 -4.06
CA LEU A 782 -16.28 -1.17 -4.94
C LEU A 782 -15.16 -0.17 -5.27
N THR A 783 -15.50 1.10 -5.52
CA THR A 783 -14.51 2.15 -5.82
C THR A 783 -13.67 2.48 -4.59
N GLY A 784 -14.31 2.51 -3.41
CA GLY A 784 -13.65 2.83 -2.15
C GLY A 784 -12.49 1.89 -1.82
N ASP A 785 -12.70 0.58 -1.86
CA ASP A 785 -11.68 -0.42 -1.50
C ASP A 785 -10.79 -0.84 -2.70
N GLY A 786 -10.61 0.04 -3.69
CA GLY A 786 -9.68 -0.16 -4.81
C GLY A 786 -10.19 -0.97 -6.00
N GLY A 787 -11.38 -1.58 -5.91
CA GLY A 787 -12.05 -2.33 -6.97
C GLY A 787 -12.57 -1.50 -8.16
N ARG A 788 -11.93 -0.36 -8.50
CA ARG A 788 -12.37 0.55 -9.56
C ARG A 788 -12.48 -0.13 -10.93
N MET A 789 -11.58 -1.07 -11.23
CA MET A 789 -11.62 -1.86 -12.47
C MET A 789 -12.83 -2.80 -12.55
N VAL A 790 -13.35 -3.29 -11.42
CA VAL A 790 -14.63 -4.04 -11.39
C VAL A 790 -15.76 -3.13 -11.87
N VAL A 791 -15.78 -1.87 -11.40
CA VAL A 791 -16.79 -0.88 -11.80
C VAL A 791 -16.70 -0.57 -13.30
N THR A 792 -15.48 -0.39 -13.83
CA THR A 792 -15.26 -0.19 -15.27
C THR A 792 -15.73 -1.38 -16.10
N CYS A 793 -15.40 -2.62 -15.72
CA CYS A 793 -15.84 -3.82 -16.42
C CYS A 793 -17.37 -3.98 -16.37
N MET A 794 -17.99 -3.71 -15.22
CA MET A 794 -19.45 -3.75 -15.05
C MET A 794 -20.17 -2.67 -15.87
N GLU A 795 -19.56 -1.50 -16.06
CA GLU A 795 -20.11 -0.46 -16.94
C GLU A 795 -19.99 -0.89 -18.42
N GLN A 796 -18.81 -1.32 -18.87
CA GLN A 796 -18.55 -1.75 -20.25
C GLN A 796 -19.40 -2.96 -20.68
N ALA A 797 -19.59 -3.94 -19.79
CA ALA A 797 -20.43 -5.11 -20.07
C ALA A 797 -21.94 -4.80 -19.95
N GLY A 798 -22.34 -3.61 -19.49
CA GLY A 798 -23.73 -3.29 -19.13
C GLY A 798 -24.25 -4.12 -17.95
N GLY A 799 -23.36 -4.56 -17.07
CA GLY A 799 -23.67 -5.38 -15.89
C GLY A 799 -24.55 -4.65 -14.87
N TRP A 800 -24.40 -3.33 -14.72
CA TRP A 800 -25.25 -2.53 -13.82
C TRP A 800 -26.72 -2.57 -14.22
N ARG A 801 -27.02 -2.43 -15.52
CA ARG A 801 -28.39 -2.53 -16.04
C ARG A 801 -28.96 -3.94 -15.82
N ARG A 802 -28.13 -4.97 -15.97
CA ARG A 802 -28.52 -6.38 -15.74
C ARG A 802 -28.83 -6.65 -14.27
N LEU A 803 -28.02 -6.17 -13.33
CA LEU A 803 -28.26 -6.31 -11.88
C LEU A 803 -29.62 -5.76 -11.41
N VAL A 804 -30.22 -4.82 -12.13
CA VAL A 804 -31.54 -4.22 -11.81
C VAL A 804 -32.71 -4.93 -12.52
N GLY A 805 -32.44 -5.70 -13.59
CA GLY A 805 -33.49 -6.31 -14.42
C GLY A 805 -34.03 -7.63 -13.85
N ALA A 806 -35.36 -7.79 -13.83
CA ALA A 806 -36.05 -8.97 -13.29
C ALA A 806 -35.54 -10.32 -13.84
N HIS A 807 -35.27 -10.39 -15.16
CA HIS A 807 -34.80 -11.59 -15.84
C HIS A 807 -33.28 -11.64 -16.05
N THR A 808 -32.58 -10.54 -15.78
CA THR A 808 -31.13 -10.40 -16.05
C THR A 808 -30.29 -10.21 -14.78
N HIS A 809 -30.91 -10.16 -13.59
CA HIS A 809 -30.21 -9.98 -12.32
C HIS A 809 -29.07 -10.99 -12.13
N LEU A 810 -29.33 -12.28 -12.38
CA LEU A 810 -28.34 -13.34 -12.23
C LEU A 810 -27.19 -13.22 -13.26
N GLU A 811 -27.45 -12.73 -14.48
CA GLU A 811 -26.39 -12.36 -15.44
C GLU A 811 -25.53 -11.19 -14.92
N GLY A 812 -26.16 -10.21 -14.27
CA GLY A 812 -25.46 -9.12 -13.58
C GLY A 812 -24.55 -9.63 -12.46
N VAL A 813 -25.01 -10.61 -11.67
CA VAL A 813 -24.21 -11.26 -10.61
C VAL A 813 -23.07 -12.10 -11.19
N LEU A 814 -23.31 -12.82 -12.29
CA LEU A 814 -22.29 -13.58 -13.04
C LEU A 814 -21.16 -12.65 -13.53
N LEU A 815 -21.52 -11.51 -14.14
CA LEU A 815 -20.57 -10.50 -14.61
C LEU A 815 -19.81 -9.85 -13.45
N LEU A 816 -20.51 -9.53 -12.34
CA LEU A 816 -19.88 -8.96 -11.15
C LEU A 816 -18.85 -9.92 -10.56
N ALA A 817 -19.21 -11.19 -10.38
CA ALA A 817 -18.29 -12.22 -9.89
C ALA A 817 -17.08 -12.38 -10.83
N SER A 818 -17.30 -12.46 -12.14
CA SER A 818 -16.23 -12.56 -13.14
C SER A 818 -15.25 -11.38 -13.08
N ALA A 819 -15.77 -10.15 -13.01
CA ALA A 819 -14.97 -8.94 -12.89
C ALA A 819 -14.23 -8.86 -11.54
N MET A 820 -14.83 -9.35 -10.46
CA MET A 820 -14.17 -9.46 -9.16
C MET A 820 -13.04 -10.49 -9.14
N VAL A 821 -13.13 -11.62 -9.86
CA VAL A 821 -11.98 -12.53 -9.99
C VAL A 821 -10.85 -11.91 -10.78
N ALA A 822 -11.15 -11.17 -11.85
CA ALA A 822 -10.13 -10.51 -12.66
C ALA A 822 -9.42 -9.35 -11.95
N HIS A 823 -10.12 -8.63 -11.05
CA HIS A 823 -9.67 -7.31 -10.56
C HIS A 823 -9.87 -7.03 -9.07
N ALA A 824 -10.40 -7.96 -8.27
CA ALA A 824 -10.68 -7.79 -6.84
C ALA A 824 -10.63 -9.13 -6.05
N ASP A 825 -9.71 -10.01 -6.46
CA ASP A 825 -9.54 -11.38 -5.97
C ASP A 825 -9.42 -11.47 -4.43
N HIS A 826 -8.74 -10.51 -3.82
CA HIS A 826 -8.53 -10.44 -2.37
C HIS A 826 -9.83 -10.34 -1.54
N HIS A 827 -10.95 -9.89 -2.11
CA HIS A 827 -12.25 -9.91 -1.43
C HIS A 827 -12.95 -11.29 -1.49
N LEU A 828 -12.61 -12.14 -2.46
CA LEU A 828 -13.31 -13.40 -2.72
C LEU A 828 -13.29 -14.33 -1.51
N ARG A 829 -12.18 -14.39 -0.76
CA ARG A 829 -12.06 -15.23 0.44
C ARG A 829 -13.13 -14.89 1.50
N GLY A 830 -13.37 -13.60 1.73
CA GLY A 830 -14.42 -13.14 2.65
C GLY A 830 -15.82 -13.37 2.11
N LEU A 831 -16.01 -13.22 0.79
CA LEU A 831 -17.29 -13.49 0.13
C LEU A 831 -17.64 -14.98 0.16
N PHE A 832 -16.70 -15.89 -0.10
CA PHE A 832 -16.94 -17.33 -0.04
C PHE A 832 -17.34 -17.81 1.36
N GLY A 833 -16.77 -17.22 2.42
CA GLY A 833 -17.19 -17.51 3.80
C GLY A 833 -18.68 -17.23 4.04
N ASN A 834 -19.23 -16.20 3.40
CA ASN A 834 -20.64 -15.82 3.50
C ASN A 834 -21.54 -16.51 2.46
N LEU A 835 -21.04 -16.77 1.25
CA LEU A 835 -21.78 -17.39 0.15
C LEU A 835 -21.94 -18.90 0.30
N LEU A 836 -20.98 -19.60 0.91
CA LEU A 836 -21.04 -21.06 1.08
C LEU A 836 -22.24 -21.50 1.96
N PRO A 837 -22.57 -20.82 3.09
CA PRO A 837 -23.83 -21.02 3.80
C PRO A 837 -25.07 -20.71 2.95
N TRP A 838 -25.01 -19.72 2.04
CA TRP A 838 -26.18 -19.30 1.24
C TRP A 838 -26.63 -20.35 0.23
N LEU A 839 -25.71 -21.18 -0.29
CA LEU A 839 -26.06 -22.35 -1.11
C LEU A 839 -27.00 -23.34 -0.39
N ARG A 840 -27.01 -23.34 0.95
CA ARG A 840 -27.88 -24.17 1.80
C ARG A 840 -29.07 -23.40 2.39
N SER A 841 -29.27 -22.13 2.01
CA SER A 841 -30.33 -21.29 2.56
C SER A 841 -31.70 -21.66 2.01
N ALA A 842 -32.74 -21.61 2.84
CA ALA A 842 -34.14 -21.72 2.42
C ALA A 842 -34.62 -20.52 1.59
N ASP A 843 -33.96 -19.36 1.70
CA ASP A 843 -34.23 -18.19 0.85
C ASP A 843 -33.65 -18.40 -0.56
N ASP A 844 -34.53 -18.65 -1.53
CA ASP A 844 -34.18 -18.83 -2.94
C ASP A 844 -33.42 -17.61 -3.51
N THR A 845 -33.64 -16.41 -2.98
CA THR A 845 -32.94 -15.18 -3.41
C THR A 845 -31.46 -15.30 -3.09
N ARG A 846 -31.12 -15.64 -1.84
CA ARG A 846 -29.73 -15.89 -1.39
C ARG A 846 -29.12 -17.09 -2.10
N ARG A 847 -29.88 -18.19 -2.26
CA ARG A 847 -29.42 -19.42 -2.92
C ARG A 847 -29.06 -19.17 -4.39
N LEU A 848 -29.94 -18.52 -5.15
CA LEU A 848 -29.73 -18.20 -6.56
C LEU A 848 -28.60 -17.17 -6.76
N THR A 849 -28.55 -16.11 -5.94
CA THR A 849 -27.43 -15.14 -5.97
C THR A 849 -26.10 -15.84 -5.69
N ALA A 850 -26.04 -16.77 -4.71
CA ALA A 850 -24.82 -17.54 -4.44
C ALA A 850 -24.46 -18.50 -5.59
N MET A 851 -25.42 -19.22 -6.16
CA MET A 851 -25.20 -20.08 -7.33
C MET A 851 -24.67 -19.29 -8.52
N ALA A 852 -25.26 -18.13 -8.83
CA ALA A 852 -24.80 -17.24 -9.90
C ALA A 852 -23.37 -16.72 -9.62
N PHE A 853 -23.06 -16.34 -8.38
CA PHE A 853 -21.72 -15.87 -8.02
C PHE A 853 -20.67 -16.97 -8.19
N PHE A 854 -20.90 -18.18 -7.65
CA PHE A 854 -19.98 -19.31 -7.83
C PHE A 854 -19.84 -19.72 -9.30
N THR A 855 -20.93 -19.71 -10.07
CA THR A 855 -20.88 -19.99 -11.52
C THR A 855 -20.02 -18.96 -12.25
N GLY A 856 -20.11 -17.67 -11.91
CA GLY A 856 -19.30 -16.60 -12.51
C GLY A 856 -17.82 -16.72 -12.17
N VAL A 857 -17.49 -17.19 -10.97
CA VAL A 857 -16.11 -17.55 -10.58
C VAL A 857 -15.60 -18.74 -11.39
N SER A 858 -16.44 -19.74 -11.66
CA SER A 858 -16.06 -20.97 -12.38
C SER A 858 -15.97 -20.82 -13.90
N LEU A 859 -16.59 -19.80 -14.49
CA LEU A 859 -16.71 -19.61 -15.94
C LEU A 859 -15.49 -18.98 -16.63
N LEU A 860 -14.31 -18.97 -16.00
CA LEU A 860 -13.08 -18.44 -16.61
C LEU A 860 -12.44 -19.45 -17.59
N PRO A 861 -12.36 -19.14 -18.90
CA PRO A 861 -11.40 -19.79 -19.77
C PRO A 861 -10.02 -19.17 -19.54
N HIS A 862 -8.95 -19.93 -19.81
CA HIS A 862 -7.62 -19.35 -19.90
C HIS A 862 -7.50 -18.40 -21.12
N GLY A 863 -7.77 -17.11 -20.89
CA GLY A 863 -7.38 -16.00 -21.76
C GLY A 863 -8.52 -15.30 -22.51
N ARG A 864 -8.29 -13.98 -22.72
CA ARG A 864 -9.05 -13.01 -23.54
C ARG A 864 -10.50 -12.72 -23.10
N TRP A 865 -10.66 -11.56 -22.45
CA TRP A 865 -11.86 -10.74 -22.66
C TRP A 865 -11.61 -9.84 -23.88
N GLY A 866 -12.35 -10.07 -24.96
CA GLY A 866 -12.33 -9.23 -26.15
C GLY A 866 -13.77 -9.00 -26.61
N VAL A 867 -14.32 -7.82 -26.32
CA VAL A 867 -15.66 -7.44 -26.77
C VAL A 867 -15.53 -6.62 -28.05
N THR A 868 -15.84 -7.23 -29.19
CA THR A 868 -16.16 -6.49 -30.41
C THR A 868 -17.65 -6.16 -30.41
N VAL A 869 -17.98 -4.87 -30.35
CA VAL A 869 -19.33 -4.38 -30.68
C VAL A 869 -19.29 -3.98 -32.15
N ASP A 870 -19.95 -4.76 -33.01
CA ASP A 870 -20.19 -4.38 -34.40
C ASP A 870 -21.42 -3.45 -34.44
N PRO A 871 -21.29 -2.16 -34.85
CA PRO A 871 -22.41 -1.24 -34.91
C PRO A 871 -23.39 -1.50 -36.07
N ALA A 872 -23.08 -2.41 -37.00
CA ALA A 872 -23.74 -2.48 -38.31
C ALA A 872 -24.87 -3.53 -38.44
N SER A 873 -25.09 -4.41 -37.47
CA SER A 873 -26.10 -5.49 -37.57
C SER A 873 -27.28 -5.31 -36.62
N GLY A 874 -28.38 -4.74 -37.12
CA GLY A 874 -29.64 -4.55 -36.38
C GLY A 874 -30.46 -5.84 -36.18
N GLN A 875 -29.88 -6.87 -35.57
CA GLN A 875 -30.58 -8.12 -35.22
C GLN A 875 -30.26 -8.57 -33.79
N CYS A 876 -31.28 -9.02 -33.06
CA CYS A 876 -31.14 -9.54 -31.69
C CYS A 876 -30.49 -10.94 -31.68
N PRO A 877 -29.37 -11.16 -30.96
CA PRO A 877 -28.79 -12.49 -30.81
C PRO A 877 -29.29 -13.16 -29.51
N GLY A 878 -30.30 -14.01 -29.65
CA GLY A 878 -30.66 -15.00 -28.63
C GLY A 878 -30.19 -16.38 -29.04
N THR A 879 -28.95 -16.77 -28.69
CA THR A 879 -28.46 -18.16 -28.49
C THR A 879 -26.94 -18.15 -28.27
N TRP A 880 -26.46 -18.93 -27.29
CA TRP A 880 -25.03 -19.18 -27.07
C TRP A 880 -24.68 -20.59 -27.55
N SER A 881 -23.66 -20.74 -28.39
CA SER A 881 -23.15 -22.06 -28.81
C SER A 881 -21.82 -22.37 -28.12
N MET A 882 -21.69 -23.58 -27.55
CA MET A 882 -20.42 -24.06 -27.00
C MET A 882 -19.51 -24.53 -28.14
N LEU A 883 -18.32 -23.95 -28.25
CA LEU A 883 -17.24 -24.48 -29.10
C LEU A 883 -16.41 -25.49 -28.29
N THR A 884 -16.44 -26.75 -28.72
CA THR A 884 -15.63 -27.83 -28.14
C THR A 884 -14.14 -27.70 -28.51
N PRO A 885 -13.20 -28.02 -27.60
CA PRO A 885 -11.78 -27.93 -27.90
C PRO A 885 -11.29 -29.12 -28.75
N ARG A 886 -10.54 -28.83 -29.81
CA ARG A 886 -9.75 -29.86 -30.54
C ARG A 886 -8.37 -30.02 -29.88
N PRO A 887 -7.88 -31.25 -29.66
CA PRO A 887 -6.48 -31.47 -29.27
C PRO A 887 -5.54 -31.21 -30.46
N ARG A 888 -4.37 -30.62 -30.21
CA ARG A 888 -3.24 -30.64 -31.15
C ARG A 888 -2.14 -31.53 -30.58
N LEU A 889 -1.80 -32.59 -31.29
CA LEU A 889 -0.58 -33.35 -31.04
C LEU A 889 0.65 -32.46 -31.26
N ALA A 890 1.66 -32.66 -30.43
CA ALA A 890 3.00 -32.16 -30.70
C ALA A 890 3.71 -33.09 -31.69
N VAL A 891 4.25 -32.53 -32.77
CA VAL A 891 5.28 -33.17 -33.60
C VAL A 891 6.54 -32.34 -33.41
N ALA A 892 7.62 -32.99 -32.99
CA ALA A 892 8.91 -32.35 -32.78
C ALA A 892 10.03 -33.30 -33.27
N GLU A 893 10.52 -33.07 -34.48
CA GLU A 893 11.84 -33.52 -34.91
C GLU A 893 12.49 -32.44 -35.78
N SER A 894 13.59 -31.88 -35.31
CA SER A 894 14.90 -32.17 -35.92
C SER A 894 15.98 -31.26 -35.31
N ALA A 895 16.97 -31.88 -34.68
CA ALA A 895 18.30 -31.31 -34.48
C ALA A 895 19.29 -32.24 -35.19
N HIS A 896 20.05 -31.72 -36.16
CA HIS A 896 21.08 -32.50 -36.85
C HIS A 896 22.36 -32.57 -36.02
N GLY A 897 22.86 -33.79 -35.78
CA GLY A 897 24.02 -34.03 -34.91
C GLY A 897 24.72 -35.37 -35.13
N ARG A 898 25.23 -35.61 -36.35
CA ARG A 898 26.30 -36.56 -36.72
C ARG A 898 26.29 -38.04 -36.21
N ALA A 899 26.32 -38.93 -37.20
CA ALA A 899 27.24 -40.09 -37.37
C ALA A 899 26.76 -41.54 -37.14
N SER A 900 27.40 -42.42 -37.92
CA SER A 900 27.44 -43.90 -37.93
C SER A 900 26.20 -44.72 -38.34
N ALA A 901 26.17 -45.08 -39.64
CA ALA A 901 26.17 -46.45 -40.19
C ALA A 901 25.25 -47.57 -39.64
N GLY A 902 24.51 -48.21 -40.57
CA GLY A 902 24.44 -49.67 -40.65
C GLY A 902 23.05 -50.32 -40.75
N GLY A 903 22.70 -50.86 -41.93
CA GLY A 903 21.61 -51.83 -42.15
C GLY A 903 20.16 -51.27 -42.01
N GLY A 904 19.13 -51.92 -42.52
CA GLY A 904 19.11 -53.18 -43.28
C GLY A 904 17.79 -53.93 -43.15
N HIS A 905 16.84 -53.67 -44.06
CA HIS A 905 15.65 -54.47 -44.41
C HIS A 905 14.48 -54.72 -43.41
N SER A 906 13.29 -54.49 -43.98
CA SER A 906 12.07 -55.32 -43.90
C SER A 906 11.08 -55.17 -42.72
N GLY A 907 9.79 -55.17 -43.09
CA GLY A 907 8.82 -56.07 -42.45
C GLY A 907 7.70 -55.45 -41.61
N ALA A 908 6.51 -55.32 -42.22
CA ALA A 908 5.19 -55.53 -41.62
C ALA A 908 4.74 -54.76 -40.35
N ALA A 909 3.64 -54.01 -40.50
CA ALA A 909 2.62 -53.86 -39.46
C ALA A 909 1.60 -55.04 -39.54
N PRO A 910 0.56 -55.18 -38.69
CA PRO A 910 0.17 -54.39 -37.50
C PRO A 910 -0.22 -55.24 -36.26
N ARG A 911 -0.52 -54.60 -35.10
CA ARG A 911 -1.78 -54.75 -34.30
C ARG A 911 -1.71 -54.19 -32.86
N LEU A 912 -2.60 -53.22 -32.61
CA LEU A 912 -3.55 -53.08 -31.48
C LEU A 912 -3.17 -53.34 -30.00
N ALA A 913 -3.72 -52.42 -29.19
CA ALA A 913 -4.14 -52.52 -27.77
C ALA A 913 -3.14 -52.02 -26.69
N GLY A 914 -3.59 -51.01 -25.93
CA GLY A 914 -2.86 -50.28 -24.89
C GLY A 914 -3.33 -48.84 -24.83
#